data_AF-A0A0U5IG71-F1
#
_entry.id   AF-A0A0U5IG71-F1
#
_cell.length_a   1.000
_cell.length_b   1.000
_cell.length_c   1.000
_cell.angle_alpha   90.00
_cell.angle_beta   90.00
_cell.angle_gamma   90.00
#
_symmetry.space_group_name_H-M   'P 1'
#
loop_
_entity.id
_entity.type
_entity.pdbx_description
1 polymer ?
#
loop_
_entity_poly.entity_id
_entity_poly.type
_entity_poly.pdbx_seq_one_letter_code
_entity_poly.pdbx_strand_id
1 'polypeptide(L)'
;MTTAIDRDSLDARLTHRRSARASCARVATEAHRKARTIVKQPAPSVAEPLISAVICTYNRAPLLRQALGALCAQTIGLDRFEVIVVDDGSTDDTRAVAERFSGVLHLRYAYQANSGLASGKNHGLFLSRAPIVAFLDDDDVLDPRCLEEHHKTHERFAQPSYAVLGYTGLAEEPARSPLMRYVTDVGCQLFSYPHIKHESILDFSYFWGGRTSCKRGFLLEYGVFNPVFRFGAEDIELGFRLEKVGLRVVYNATAISSMIRTLTFEDFCRRCRLQGQSNWAFSQLHPDPAVQAWAQIDHAELEWAQIAPRFDDLIKAAGDLDRFAQARARMDLHIDPVTTELLHQFYAAAFRANRIRGTIERKLGAAAAQPTPLREAPSRDAHRRRSATPILSITHCASLDEYRAFASTADHSDAEPSALEAGIIDSGQATEIEGFCHVCEKPVRFKVDFAHAYLLDGKLTPNWRETLICPGCGLNNRMRGAINVFEQECRPGPQADIYITEQATGFHALLRKRYPGVIGSEFLGSDRPWGSVDDRGIRNEDVTHLSFADDSFDYVLSFDVLEHVPDYPAALAEFHRVLRSGGRLLLSVPFRPNAPETLIRARILEDGSIEHLTEPEYHGDPLRPDGCLAFYHFGWNLIDAIRGVGFSNPSCAFYASVELGHLGPAQMFFMGSKEEEPLLAAART
;
A
#
# COMPACT_ATOMS: atom_id res chain seq x y z
N MET A 1 -27.29 39.90 21.35
CA MET A 1 -28.69 39.68 21.75
C MET A 1 -29.12 38.33 21.20
N THR A 2 -29.42 37.42 22.11
CA THR A 2 -29.87 36.05 21.91
C THR A 2 -31.26 35.99 21.29
N THR A 3 -31.44 35.21 20.22
CA THR A 3 -32.74 34.65 19.84
C THR A 3 -32.59 33.13 19.76
N ALA A 4 -33.30 32.48 20.68
CA ALA A 4 -33.33 31.04 20.88
C ALA A 4 -33.87 30.32 19.64
N ILE A 5 -33.19 29.23 19.27
CA ILE A 5 -33.72 28.25 18.31
C ILE A 5 -34.64 27.32 19.10
N ASP A 6 -35.88 27.28 18.62
CA ASP A 6 -37.01 26.52 19.12
C ASP A 6 -36.71 25.01 19.21
N ARG A 7 -36.73 24.48 20.45
CA ARG A 7 -36.44 23.09 20.80
C ARG A 7 -37.57 22.12 20.41
N ASP A 8 -38.75 22.62 20.06
CA ASP A 8 -39.94 21.77 19.88
C ASP A 8 -40.03 21.13 18.48
N SER A 9 -39.23 21.58 17.51
CA SER A 9 -39.21 20.98 16.16
C SER A 9 -38.29 19.76 16.02
N LEU A 10 -37.42 19.49 17.02
CA LEU A 10 -36.52 18.34 17.04
C LEU A 10 -37.18 17.07 17.61
N ASP A 11 -38.22 17.22 18.44
CA ASP A 11 -38.82 16.12 19.21
C ASP A 11 -39.79 15.26 18.37
N ALA A 12 -40.41 15.85 17.33
CA ALA A 12 -41.28 15.14 16.40
C ALA A 12 -40.55 14.13 15.50
N ARG A 13 -39.21 14.19 15.40
CA ARG A 13 -38.38 13.25 14.61
C ARG A 13 -37.82 12.09 15.44
N LEU A 14 -37.92 12.16 16.77
CA LEU A 14 -37.42 11.13 17.70
C LEU A 14 -38.45 10.04 17.99
N THR A 15 -39.74 10.29 17.81
CA THR A 15 -40.82 9.31 18.03
C THR A 15 -40.86 8.19 16.99
N HIS A 16 -40.39 8.44 15.76
CA HIS A 16 -40.25 7.38 14.74
C HIS A 16 -39.04 6.45 14.96
N ARG A 17 -38.07 6.81 15.82
CA ARG A 17 -36.87 6.01 16.10
C ARG A 17 -37.07 4.86 17.09
N ARG A 18 -38.16 4.87 17.87
CA ARG A 18 -38.41 3.80 18.88
C ARG A 18 -39.17 2.59 18.33
N SER A 19 -39.98 2.73 17.26
CA SER A 19 -40.70 1.59 16.67
C SER A 19 -39.90 0.81 15.63
N ALA A 20 -38.91 1.43 14.97
CA ALA A 20 -38.05 0.75 13.98
C ALA A 20 -36.94 -0.13 14.61
N ARG A 21 -36.44 0.24 15.81
CA ARG A 21 -35.33 -0.44 16.50
C ARG A 21 -35.66 -1.85 17.02
N ALA A 22 -36.89 -2.09 17.47
CA ALA A 22 -37.31 -3.42 17.91
C ALA A 22 -37.61 -4.38 16.73
N SER A 23 -37.85 -3.82 15.55
CA SER A 23 -38.11 -4.57 14.32
C SER A 23 -36.81 -5.07 13.68
N CYS A 24 -35.78 -4.22 13.55
CA CYS A 24 -34.56 -4.56 12.80
C CYS A 24 -33.69 -5.66 13.45
N ALA A 25 -33.54 -5.65 14.78
CA ALA A 25 -32.78 -6.68 15.50
C ALA A 25 -33.50 -8.05 15.51
N ARG A 26 -34.85 -8.06 15.58
CA ARG A 26 -35.67 -9.28 15.43
C ARG A 26 -35.65 -9.80 14.00
N VAL A 27 -35.71 -8.92 12.99
CA VAL A 27 -35.65 -9.30 11.57
C VAL A 27 -34.29 -9.91 11.20
N ALA A 28 -33.16 -9.43 11.75
CA ALA A 28 -31.83 -10.01 11.49
C ALA A 28 -31.65 -11.41 12.10
N THR A 29 -32.20 -11.66 13.30
CA THR A 29 -32.18 -12.99 13.93
C THR A 29 -33.22 -13.94 13.30
N GLU A 30 -34.35 -13.42 12.84
CA GLU A 30 -35.41 -14.18 12.18
C GLU A 30 -35.07 -14.49 10.70
N ALA A 31 -34.31 -13.64 10.02
CA ALA A 31 -33.71 -13.90 8.70
C ALA A 31 -32.62 -14.99 8.78
N HIS A 32 -31.81 -15.01 9.84
CA HIS A 32 -30.88 -16.11 10.13
C HIS A 32 -31.60 -17.44 10.39
N ARG A 33 -32.80 -17.40 11.00
CA ARG A 33 -33.63 -18.59 11.26
C ARG A 33 -34.39 -19.05 10.00
N LYS A 34 -34.86 -18.13 9.15
CA LYS A 34 -35.46 -18.43 7.85
C LYS A 34 -34.45 -19.00 6.86
N ALA A 35 -33.20 -18.53 6.85
CA ALA A 35 -32.13 -19.08 6.01
C ALA A 35 -31.80 -20.56 6.30
N ARG A 36 -32.17 -21.09 7.48
CA ARG A 36 -32.01 -22.50 7.84
C ARG A 36 -33.18 -23.40 7.39
N THR A 37 -34.27 -22.83 6.90
CA THR A 37 -35.47 -23.59 6.48
C THR A 37 -36.02 -23.03 5.17
N ILE A 38 -35.30 -23.21 4.06
CA ILE A 38 -35.82 -22.88 2.72
C ILE A 38 -35.76 -24.13 1.85
N VAL A 39 -36.95 -24.62 1.54
CA VAL A 39 -37.22 -25.61 0.50
C VAL A 39 -36.72 -25.05 -0.84
N LYS A 40 -35.93 -25.83 -1.59
CA LYS A 40 -35.52 -25.53 -2.96
C LYS A 40 -36.75 -25.12 -3.80
N GLN A 41 -36.92 -23.83 -4.07
CA GLN A 41 -37.84 -23.38 -5.11
C GLN A 41 -37.10 -23.31 -6.45
N PRO A 42 -37.78 -23.61 -7.58
CA PRO A 42 -37.19 -23.46 -8.91
C PRO A 42 -36.91 -21.98 -9.19
N ALA A 43 -35.87 -21.70 -9.98
CA ALA A 43 -35.50 -20.34 -10.39
C ALA A 43 -36.70 -19.63 -11.07
N PRO A 44 -37.15 -18.47 -10.56
CA PRO A 44 -38.21 -17.70 -11.21
C PRO A 44 -37.73 -17.11 -12.54
N SER A 45 -38.68 -16.94 -13.46
CA SER A 45 -38.47 -16.48 -14.85
C SER A 45 -37.91 -15.06 -14.96
N VAL A 46 -37.14 -14.85 -16.04
CA VAL A 46 -36.23 -13.72 -16.34
C VAL A 46 -36.96 -12.39 -16.59
N ALA A 47 -37.49 -11.74 -15.54
CA ALA A 47 -37.67 -10.29 -15.59
C ALA A 47 -36.29 -9.63 -15.38
N GLU A 48 -35.96 -8.60 -16.17
CA GLU A 48 -34.70 -7.87 -15.96
C GLU A 48 -34.69 -7.21 -14.57
N PRO A 49 -33.60 -7.32 -13.79
CA PRO A 49 -33.52 -6.69 -12.47
C PRO A 49 -33.61 -5.18 -12.62
N LEU A 50 -34.29 -4.51 -11.69
CA LEU A 50 -34.41 -3.05 -11.67
C LEU A 50 -33.14 -2.37 -11.14
N ILE A 51 -32.49 -2.99 -10.17
CA ILE A 51 -31.29 -2.48 -9.50
C ILE A 51 -30.20 -3.56 -9.47
N SER A 52 -28.96 -3.16 -9.75
CA SER A 52 -27.76 -3.92 -9.43
C SER A 52 -27.10 -3.29 -8.20
N ALA A 53 -27.15 -3.98 -7.06
CA ALA A 53 -26.47 -3.58 -5.84
C ALA A 53 -25.01 -4.04 -5.90
N VAL A 54 -24.09 -3.10 -6.06
CA VAL A 54 -22.64 -3.34 -6.16
C VAL A 54 -21.97 -3.07 -4.83
N ILE A 55 -21.34 -4.09 -4.25
CA ILE A 55 -20.56 -4.00 -3.01
C ILE A 55 -19.10 -4.33 -3.32
N CYS A 56 -18.19 -3.39 -3.07
CA CYS A 56 -16.75 -3.63 -3.13
C CYS A 56 -16.22 -3.95 -1.74
N THR A 57 -15.41 -4.99 -1.60
CA THR A 57 -14.94 -5.46 -0.30
C THR A 57 -13.48 -5.93 -0.34
N TYR A 58 -12.78 -5.79 0.77
CA TYR A 58 -11.41 -6.26 0.95
C TYR A 58 -11.14 -6.60 2.41
N ASN A 59 -10.96 -7.89 2.73
CA ASN A 59 -10.66 -8.41 4.07
C ASN A 59 -11.67 -7.97 5.14
N ARG A 60 -12.97 -8.07 4.83
CA ARG A 60 -14.07 -7.61 5.69
C ARG A 60 -15.23 -8.60 5.76
N ALA A 61 -14.94 -9.90 5.71
CA ALA A 61 -15.97 -10.95 5.71
C ALA A 61 -17.07 -10.79 6.79
N PRO A 62 -16.77 -10.39 8.04
CA PRO A 62 -17.81 -10.19 9.07
C PRO A 62 -18.76 -9.02 8.79
N LEU A 63 -18.26 -7.94 8.18
CA LEU A 63 -19.07 -6.77 7.82
C LEU A 63 -19.92 -7.07 6.59
N LEU A 64 -19.29 -7.66 5.56
CA LEU A 64 -19.98 -8.11 4.35
C LEU A 64 -21.16 -9.04 4.67
N ARG A 65 -21.00 -9.96 5.63
CA ARG A 65 -22.08 -10.85 6.08
C ARG A 65 -23.32 -10.08 6.55
N GLN A 66 -23.12 -8.99 7.27
CA GLN A 66 -24.22 -8.17 7.78
C GLN A 66 -24.86 -7.34 6.66
N ALA A 67 -24.05 -6.76 5.77
CA ALA A 67 -24.53 -6.04 4.60
C ALA A 67 -25.38 -6.94 3.68
N LEU A 68 -24.90 -8.14 3.35
CA LEU A 68 -25.65 -9.14 2.58
C LEU A 68 -26.91 -9.63 3.30
N GLY A 69 -26.85 -9.79 4.62
CA GLY A 69 -28.02 -10.12 5.45
C GLY A 69 -29.14 -9.08 5.35
N ALA A 70 -28.78 -7.79 5.29
CA ALA A 70 -29.73 -6.70 5.12
C ALA A 70 -30.39 -6.68 3.73
N LEU A 71 -29.65 -7.11 2.70
CA LEU A 71 -30.19 -7.25 1.33
C LEU A 71 -31.26 -8.35 1.24
N CYS A 72 -31.18 -9.41 2.05
CA CYS A 72 -32.24 -10.43 2.12
C CYS A 72 -33.58 -9.90 2.65
N ALA A 73 -33.60 -8.72 3.28
CA ALA A 73 -34.80 -8.13 3.86
C ALA A 73 -35.44 -7.03 2.98
N GLN A 74 -34.94 -6.81 1.75
CA GLN A 74 -35.42 -5.71 0.91
C GLN A 74 -36.87 -5.91 0.42
N THR A 75 -37.69 -4.88 0.54
CA THR A 75 -39.13 -4.88 0.21
C THR A 75 -39.41 -4.74 -1.28
N ILE A 76 -38.42 -4.34 -2.10
CA ILE A 76 -38.56 -4.25 -3.57
C ILE A 76 -38.82 -5.61 -4.23
N GLY A 77 -38.58 -6.72 -3.52
CA GLY A 77 -38.67 -8.09 -4.03
C GLY A 77 -37.29 -8.64 -4.42
N LEU A 78 -36.95 -9.84 -3.96
CA LEU A 78 -35.62 -10.44 -4.17
C LEU A 78 -35.32 -10.74 -5.64
N ASP A 79 -36.36 -10.92 -6.46
CA ASP A 79 -36.31 -11.13 -7.91
C ASP A 79 -36.16 -9.82 -8.71
N ARG A 80 -36.33 -8.66 -8.05
CA ARG A 80 -36.30 -7.34 -8.69
C ARG A 80 -34.94 -6.65 -8.61
N PHE A 81 -33.95 -7.26 -7.96
CA PHE A 81 -32.58 -6.76 -7.95
C PHE A 81 -31.57 -7.90 -8.00
N GLU A 82 -30.37 -7.57 -8.44
CA GLU A 82 -29.21 -8.45 -8.33
C GLU A 82 -28.15 -7.84 -7.42
N VAL A 83 -27.27 -8.68 -6.90
CA VAL A 83 -26.17 -8.29 -6.02
C VAL A 83 -24.86 -8.67 -6.69
N ILE A 84 -23.90 -7.75 -6.70
CA ILE A 84 -22.57 -7.97 -7.26
C ILE A 84 -21.57 -7.65 -6.16
N VAL A 85 -20.92 -8.69 -5.64
CA VAL A 85 -19.83 -8.55 -4.68
C VAL A 85 -18.52 -8.57 -5.46
N VAL A 86 -17.78 -7.46 -5.41
CA VAL A 86 -16.43 -7.35 -5.97
C VAL A 86 -15.42 -7.45 -4.84
N ASP A 87 -14.74 -8.58 -4.77
CA ASP A 87 -13.67 -8.85 -3.82
C ASP A 87 -12.32 -8.38 -4.40
N ASP A 88 -11.75 -7.34 -3.80
CA ASP A 88 -10.51 -6.69 -4.24
C ASP A 88 -9.25 -7.37 -3.67
N GLY A 89 -9.25 -8.71 -3.61
CA GLY A 89 -8.07 -9.51 -3.27
C GLY A 89 -8.04 -9.97 -1.82
N SER A 90 -9.21 -10.24 -1.23
CA SER A 90 -9.32 -10.70 0.15
C SER A 90 -8.63 -12.04 0.38
N THR A 91 -8.09 -12.18 1.58
CA THR A 91 -7.40 -13.37 2.11
C THR A 91 -8.17 -14.03 3.26
N ASP A 92 -9.27 -13.42 3.70
CA ASP A 92 -10.18 -13.94 4.72
C ASP A 92 -11.36 -14.72 4.10
N ASP A 93 -12.37 -15.05 4.90
CA ASP A 93 -13.55 -15.82 4.50
C ASP A 93 -14.53 -15.08 3.55
N THR A 94 -14.12 -13.97 2.93
CA THR A 94 -14.99 -13.10 2.13
C THR A 94 -15.74 -13.85 1.03
N ARG A 95 -15.04 -14.70 0.26
CA ARG A 95 -15.66 -15.55 -0.77
C ARG A 95 -16.71 -16.49 -0.17
N ALA A 96 -16.36 -17.20 0.89
CA ALA A 96 -17.24 -18.15 1.55
C ALA A 96 -18.49 -17.47 2.12
N VAL A 97 -18.37 -16.23 2.61
CA VAL A 97 -19.50 -15.42 3.02
C VAL A 97 -20.41 -15.11 1.83
N ALA A 98 -19.88 -14.59 0.72
CA ALA A 98 -20.68 -14.25 -0.46
C ALA A 98 -21.41 -15.48 -1.04
N GLU A 99 -20.73 -16.62 -1.16
CA GLU A 99 -21.28 -17.87 -1.69
C GLU A 99 -22.49 -18.37 -0.87
N ARG A 100 -22.48 -18.21 0.46
CA ARG A 100 -23.62 -18.61 1.32
C ARG A 100 -24.90 -17.84 1.01
N PHE A 101 -24.78 -16.60 0.51
CA PHE A 101 -25.94 -15.77 0.15
C PHE A 101 -26.43 -16.01 -1.28
N SER A 102 -25.64 -16.67 -2.14
CA SER A 102 -26.03 -16.97 -3.54
C SER A 102 -27.25 -17.89 -3.67
N GLY A 103 -27.60 -18.64 -2.62
CA GLY A 103 -28.82 -19.45 -2.57
C GLY A 103 -30.09 -18.68 -2.21
N VAL A 104 -29.98 -17.40 -1.81
CA VAL A 104 -31.10 -16.55 -1.36
C VAL A 104 -31.21 -15.29 -2.22
N LEU A 105 -30.08 -14.68 -2.56
CA LEU A 105 -29.99 -13.48 -3.40
C LEU A 105 -29.56 -13.88 -4.81
N HIS A 106 -29.99 -13.11 -5.82
CA HIS A 106 -29.39 -13.15 -7.15
C HIS A 106 -27.98 -12.52 -7.12
N LEU A 107 -27.05 -13.23 -6.47
CA LEU A 107 -25.70 -12.74 -6.17
C LEU A 107 -24.68 -13.28 -7.16
N ARG A 108 -23.86 -12.37 -7.68
CA ARG A 108 -22.64 -12.67 -8.44
C ARG A 108 -21.44 -12.21 -7.64
N TYR A 109 -20.47 -13.10 -7.50
CA TYR A 109 -19.20 -12.80 -6.87
C TYR A 109 -18.13 -12.64 -7.96
N ALA A 110 -17.36 -11.56 -7.88
CA ALA A 110 -16.26 -11.24 -8.77
C ALA A 110 -15.01 -11.00 -7.93
N TYR A 111 -13.87 -11.53 -8.36
CA TYR A 111 -12.59 -11.37 -7.69
C TYR A 111 -11.64 -10.58 -8.58
N GLN A 112 -10.84 -9.70 -7.98
CA GLN A 112 -9.73 -9.01 -8.63
C GLN A 112 -8.54 -8.85 -7.67
N ALA A 113 -7.32 -8.75 -8.20
CA ALA A 113 -6.12 -8.65 -7.37
C ALA A 113 -5.86 -7.19 -6.95
N ASN A 114 -6.37 -6.77 -5.79
CA ASN A 114 -6.14 -5.49 -5.09
C ASN A 114 -5.78 -4.33 -6.04
N SER A 115 -6.76 -3.91 -6.82
CA SER A 115 -6.68 -2.88 -7.85
C SER A 115 -7.30 -1.55 -7.43
N GLY A 116 -7.77 -1.45 -6.19
CA GLY A 116 -8.29 -0.22 -5.59
C GLY A 116 -9.79 -0.01 -5.83
N LEU A 117 -10.36 0.94 -5.07
CA LEU A 117 -11.81 1.12 -4.95
C LEU A 117 -12.48 1.54 -6.27
N ALA A 118 -11.87 2.48 -7.04
CA ALA A 118 -12.37 2.88 -8.34
C ALA A 118 -12.47 1.69 -9.32
N SER A 119 -11.40 0.88 -9.40
CA SER A 119 -11.35 -0.32 -10.22
C SER A 119 -12.39 -1.35 -9.80
N GLY A 120 -12.58 -1.55 -8.49
CA GLY A 120 -13.63 -2.42 -7.96
C GLY A 120 -15.04 -1.97 -8.36
N LYS A 121 -15.34 -0.67 -8.20
CA LYS A 121 -16.64 -0.09 -8.59
C LYS A 121 -16.88 -0.21 -10.09
N ASN A 122 -15.86 0.00 -10.92
CA ASN A 122 -15.93 -0.22 -12.37
C ASN A 122 -16.22 -1.68 -12.72
N HIS A 123 -15.54 -2.63 -12.09
CA HIS A 123 -15.77 -4.05 -12.31
C HIS A 123 -17.22 -4.43 -11.98
N GLY A 124 -17.76 -3.93 -10.86
CA GLY A 124 -19.16 -4.10 -10.51
C GLY A 124 -20.12 -3.45 -11.51
N LEU A 125 -19.83 -2.23 -11.96
CA LEU A 125 -20.59 -1.52 -12.98
C LEU A 125 -20.63 -2.30 -14.31
N PHE A 126 -19.49 -2.82 -14.79
CA PHE A 126 -19.46 -3.57 -16.05
C PHE A 126 -20.17 -4.92 -15.95
N LEU A 127 -20.14 -5.55 -14.78
CA LEU A 127 -20.91 -6.76 -14.53
C LEU A 127 -22.41 -6.48 -14.43
N SER A 128 -22.82 -5.31 -13.96
CA SER A 128 -24.23 -4.96 -13.74
C SER A 128 -25.09 -5.11 -15.00
N ARG A 129 -26.33 -5.57 -14.81
CA ARG A 129 -27.33 -5.79 -15.88
C ARG A 129 -28.55 -4.90 -15.73
N ALA A 130 -28.83 -4.42 -14.52
CA ALA A 130 -29.98 -3.57 -14.26
C ALA A 130 -29.81 -2.16 -14.85
N PRO A 131 -30.92 -1.45 -15.15
CA PRO A 131 -30.86 -0.06 -15.60
C PRO A 131 -30.34 0.89 -14.51
N ILE A 132 -30.45 0.53 -13.22
CA ILE A 132 -29.94 1.30 -12.09
C ILE A 132 -28.83 0.50 -11.40
N VAL A 133 -27.71 1.17 -11.08
CA VAL A 133 -26.62 0.61 -10.26
C VAL A 133 -26.58 1.36 -8.94
N ALA A 134 -26.69 0.65 -7.82
CA ALA A 134 -26.51 1.19 -6.49
C ALA A 134 -25.16 0.75 -5.94
N PHE A 135 -24.26 1.69 -5.69
CA PHE A 135 -22.98 1.39 -5.03
C PHE A 135 -23.16 1.46 -3.53
N LEU A 136 -22.81 0.38 -2.83
CA LEU A 136 -23.04 0.19 -1.40
C LEU A 136 -21.72 -0.18 -0.72
N ASP A 137 -21.47 0.40 0.45
CA ASP A 137 -20.32 0.05 1.28
C ASP A 137 -20.53 -1.32 1.97
N ASP A 138 -19.45 -2.08 2.17
CA ASP A 138 -19.48 -3.41 2.80
C ASP A 138 -19.67 -3.38 4.32
N ASP A 139 -19.70 -2.18 4.90
CA ASP A 139 -19.92 -1.89 6.31
C ASP A 139 -21.23 -1.14 6.59
N ASP A 140 -22.17 -1.16 5.64
CA ASP A 140 -23.51 -0.60 5.77
C ASP A 140 -24.59 -1.68 5.85
N VAL A 141 -25.51 -1.53 6.82
CA VAL A 141 -26.74 -2.33 6.93
C VAL A 141 -27.90 -1.49 6.41
N LEU A 142 -28.52 -1.94 5.31
CA LEU A 142 -29.63 -1.25 4.65
C LEU A 142 -30.95 -1.42 5.42
N ASP A 143 -31.75 -0.36 5.47
CA ASP A 143 -33.16 -0.45 5.84
C ASP A 143 -33.91 -1.32 4.81
N PRO A 144 -34.92 -2.12 5.22
CA PRO A 144 -35.72 -2.94 4.31
C PRO A 144 -36.27 -2.21 3.09
N ARG A 145 -36.54 -0.90 3.17
CA ARG A 145 -37.07 -0.11 2.05
C ARG A 145 -35.98 0.60 1.23
N CYS A 146 -34.71 0.47 1.58
CA CYS A 146 -33.64 1.25 0.98
C CYS A 146 -33.60 1.17 -0.55
N LEU A 147 -33.54 -0.05 -1.12
CA LEU A 147 -33.52 -0.22 -2.58
C LEU A 147 -34.84 0.18 -3.24
N GLU A 148 -35.98 -0.03 -2.56
CA GLU A 148 -37.30 0.41 -3.03
C GLU A 148 -37.37 1.93 -3.17
N GLU A 149 -36.83 2.67 -2.19
CA GLU A 149 -36.81 4.13 -2.18
C GLU A 149 -35.81 4.71 -3.20
N HIS A 150 -34.68 4.03 -3.43
CA HIS A 150 -33.80 4.34 -4.56
C HIS A 150 -34.54 4.19 -5.90
N HIS A 151 -35.24 3.07 -6.11
CA HIS A 151 -36.00 2.82 -7.34
C HIS A 151 -37.08 3.87 -7.58
N LYS A 152 -37.95 4.11 -6.59
CA LYS A 152 -39.03 5.12 -6.66
C LYS A 152 -38.49 6.51 -7.00
N THR A 153 -37.31 6.85 -6.47
CA THR A 153 -36.69 8.14 -6.78
C THR A 153 -36.24 8.21 -8.24
N HIS A 154 -35.66 7.14 -8.79
CA HIS A 154 -35.33 7.08 -10.23
C HIS A 154 -36.57 7.10 -11.14
N GLU A 155 -37.71 6.55 -10.70
CA GLU A 155 -38.97 6.66 -11.45
C GLU A 155 -39.47 8.11 -11.53
N ARG A 156 -39.36 8.86 -10.42
CA ARG A 156 -39.76 10.28 -10.36
C ARG A 156 -38.79 11.19 -11.12
N PHE A 157 -37.49 10.90 -11.01
CA PHE A 157 -36.42 11.60 -11.72
C PHE A 157 -35.91 10.75 -12.87
N ALA A 158 -36.77 10.55 -13.88
CA ALA A 158 -36.55 9.58 -14.96
C ALA A 158 -35.39 9.94 -15.91
N GLN A 159 -34.88 11.18 -15.92
CA GLN A 159 -33.82 11.57 -16.85
C GLN A 159 -32.50 10.81 -16.54
N PRO A 160 -31.73 10.41 -17.58
CA PRO A 160 -30.48 9.65 -17.43
C PRO A 160 -29.49 10.24 -16.43
N SER A 161 -29.41 11.57 -16.35
CA SER A 161 -28.41 12.30 -15.58
C SER A 161 -28.74 12.48 -14.09
N TYR A 162 -29.83 11.89 -13.58
CA TYR A 162 -30.11 11.92 -12.14
C TYR A 162 -29.50 10.72 -11.42
N ALA A 163 -28.68 11.01 -10.41
CA ALA A 163 -28.25 10.08 -9.38
C ALA A 163 -29.05 10.29 -8.10
N VAL A 164 -29.07 9.29 -7.22
CA VAL A 164 -29.79 9.33 -5.94
C VAL A 164 -28.83 9.01 -4.81
N LEU A 165 -28.63 9.96 -3.91
CA LEU A 165 -27.87 9.81 -2.66
C LEU A 165 -28.81 9.35 -1.54
N GLY A 166 -28.53 8.22 -0.90
CA GLY A 166 -29.23 7.75 0.29
C GLY A 166 -28.73 8.41 1.58
N TYR A 167 -29.50 8.26 2.66
CA TYR A 167 -29.08 8.65 4.01
C TYR A 167 -28.34 7.50 4.69
N THR A 168 -27.19 7.81 5.31
CA THR A 168 -26.47 6.87 6.18
C THR A 168 -26.34 7.44 7.59
N GLY A 169 -26.77 6.67 8.58
CA GLY A 169 -26.52 6.97 10.00
C GLY A 169 -25.45 6.07 10.61
N LEU A 170 -25.04 6.35 11.84
CA LEU A 170 -24.24 5.43 12.64
C LEU A 170 -25.15 4.39 13.32
N ALA A 171 -24.78 3.12 13.26
CA ALA A 171 -25.37 2.09 14.11
C ALA A 171 -25.05 2.35 15.60
N GLU A 172 -25.72 1.65 16.51
CA GLU A 172 -25.65 1.92 17.95
C GLU A 172 -24.22 1.90 18.50
N GLU A 173 -23.43 0.87 18.15
CA GLU A 173 -22.05 0.73 18.63
C GLU A 173 -21.11 1.84 18.11
N PRO A 174 -20.98 2.08 16.78
CA PRO A 174 -20.21 3.23 16.28
C PRO A 174 -20.68 4.56 16.84
N ALA A 175 -21.99 4.76 17.06
CA ALA A 175 -22.55 5.99 17.60
C ALA A 175 -22.15 6.28 19.06
N ARG A 176 -21.54 5.32 19.78
CA ARG A 176 -20.97 5.54 21.13
C ARG A 176 -19.55 6.11 21.08
N SER A 177 -18.84 5.96 19.96
CA SER A 177 -17.48 6.47 19.80
C SER A 177 -17.49 8.00 19.62
N PRO A 178 -16.78 8.76 20.49
CA PRO A 178 -16.61 10.21 20.33
C PRO A 178 -16.00 10.57 18.96
N LEU A 179 -15.01 9.79 18.52
CA LEU A 179 -14.40 9.95 17.20
C LEU A 179 -15.44 9.81 16.07
N MET A 180 -16.25 8.74 16.10
CA MET A 180 -17.24 8.52 15.05
C MET A 180 -18.25 9.66 14.98
N ARG A 181 -18.74 10.15 16.13
CA ARG A 181 -19.62 11.34 16.17
C ARG A 181 -18.93 12.58 15.62
N TYR A 182 -17.67 12.79 15.98
CA TYR A 182 -16.92 13.93 15.46
C TYR A 182 -16.82 13.87 13.94
N VAL A 183 -16.39 12.75 13.36
CA VAL A 183 -16.15 12.66 11.91
C VAL A 183 -17.42 12.61 11.06
N THR A 184 -18.61 12.38 11.65
CA THR A 184 -19.90 12.41 10.93
C THR A 184 -20.72 13.68 11.20
N ASP A 185 -20.78 14.13 12.46
CA ASP A 185 -21.76 15.14 12.89
C ASP A 185 -21.14 16.52 13.12
N VAL A 186 -19.83 16.58 13.41
CA VAL A 186 -19.12 17.82 13.77
C VAL A 186 -18.12 18.20 12.69
N GLY A 187 -17.03 17.44 12.56
CA GLY A 187 -15.99 17.63 11.56
C GLY A 187 -16.44 17.26 10.14
N CYS A 188 -17.51 16.46 9.99
CA CYS A 188 -18.13 16.16 8.71
C CYS A 188 -17.16 15.57 7.66
N GLN A 189 -16.20 14.75 8.09
CA GLN A 189 -15.09 14.23 7.29
C GLN A 189 -15.36 12.85 6.67
N LEU A 190 -16.45 12.18 7.04
CA LEU A 190 -16.83 10.86 6.52
C LEU A 190 -18.07 10.96 5.62
N PHE A 191 -19.22 11.33 6.21
CA PHE A 191 -20.46 11.71 5.52
C PHE A 191 -21.16 12.76 6.39
N SER A 192 -21.92 13.67 5.77
CA SER A 192 -22.56 14.77 6.51
C SER A 192 -23.93 15.13 5.94
N TYR A 193 -24.97 14.89 6.73
CA TYR A 193 -26.36 15.17 6.39
C TYR A 193 -27.06 16.32 7.13
N PRO A 194 -26.53 16.92 8.24
CA PRO A 194 -27.28 17.92 9.01
C PRO A 194 -27.89 19.08 8.21
N HIS A 195 -27.29 19.43 7.08
CA HIS A 195 -27.69 20.58 6.25
C HIS A 195 -28.41 20.20 4.95
N ILE A 196 -28.62 18.91 4.68
CA ILE A 196 -29.22 18.44 3.43
C ILE A 196 -30.74 18.22 3.62
N LYS A 197 -31.56 18.82 2.76
CA LYS A 197 -33.03 18.65 2.78
C LYS A 197 -33.44 17.51 1.87
N HIS A 198 -34.38 16.68 2.32
CA HIS A 198 -34.97 15.64 1.48
C HIS A 198 -35.42 16.21 0.12
N GLU A 199 -35.07 15.50 -0.96
CA GLU A 199 -35.32 15.85 -2.36
C GLU A 199 -34.62 17.11 -2.88
N SER A 200 -33.64 17.66 -2.14
CA SER A 200 -32.76 18.67 -2.70
C SER A 200 -31.93 18.10 -3.84
N ILE A 201 -31.76 18.90 -4.89
CA ILE A 201 -30.81 18.63 -5.96
C ILE A 201 -29.45 19.21 -5.55
N LEU A 202 -28.45 18.35 -5.54
CA LEU A 202 -27.09 18.60 -5.09
C LEU A 202 -26.10 18.54 -6.26
N ASP A 203 -24.98 19.22 -6.07
CA ASP A 203 -23.85 19.24 -6.99
C ASP A 203 -22.98 17.97 -6.87
N PHE A 204 -21.93 17.91 -7.67
CA PHE A 204 -21.00 16.78 -7.73
C PHE A 204 -20.37 16.39 -6.38
N SER A 205 -20.22 17.33 -5.45
CA SER A 205 -19.54 17.08 -4.16
C SER A 205 -20.32 16.12 -3.25
N TYR A 206 -21.56 15.79 -3.63
CA TYR A 206 -22.46 14.85 -2.96
C TYR A 206 -22.60 13.51 -3.68
N PHE A 207 -21.84 13.26 -4.75
CA PHE A 207 -21.79 11.95 -5.41
C PHE A 207 -20.96 10.97 -4.56
N TRP A 208 -21.54 10.43 -3.49
CA TRP A 208 -20.82 9.58 -2.54
C TRP A 208 -20.98 8.11 -2.91
N GLY A 209 -19.91 7.52 -3.44
CA GLY A 209 -19.95 6.24 -4.15
C GLY A 209 -20.13 5.01 -3.27
N GLY A 210 -20.38 5.16 -1.97
CA GLY A 210 -20.75 4.07 -1.06
C GLY A 210 -22.25 4.01 -0.73
N ARG A 211 -23.03 4.93 -1.28
CA ARG A 211 -24.45 5.15 -0.93
C ARG A 211 -25.24 5.91 -2.00
N THR A 212 -24.71 5.90 -3.23
CA THR A 212 -25.31 6.58 -4.37
C THR A 212 -25.72 5.55 -5.41
N SER A 213 -26.88 5.77 -6.01
CA SER A 213 -27.36 4.98 -7.16
C SER A 213 -27.48 5.83 -8.41
N CYS A 214 -27.15 5.27 -9.56
CA CYS A 214 -27.12 5.97 -10.85
C CYS A 214 -27.72 5.11 -11.95
N LYS A 215 -28.17 5.74 -13.03
CA LYS A 215 -28.56 5.00 -14.23
C LYS A 215 -27.31 4.45 -14.91
N ARG A 216 -27.31 3.15 -15.14
CA ARG A 216 -26.20 2.39 -15.73
C ARG A 216 -25.77 2.96 -17.08
N GLY A 217 -26.74 3.24 -17.95
CA GLY A 217 -26.49 3.78 -19.29
C GLY A 217 -25.72 5.11 -19.26
N PHE A 218 -26.09 6.01 -18.33
CA PHE A 218 -25.43 7.30 -18.18
C PHE A 218 -23.95 7.16 -17.77
N LEU A 219 -23.63 6.25 -16.85
CA LEU A 219 -22.24 5.98 -16.47
C LEU A 219 -21.44 5.36 -17.64
N LEU A 220 -22.03 4.43 -18.38
CA LEU A 220 -21.34 3.78 -19.50
C LEU A 220 -21.11 4.74 -20.68
N GLU A 221 -22.02 5.68 -20.90
CA GLU A 221 -21.94 6.66 -22.00
C GLU A 221 -20.97 7.81 -21.68
N TYR A 222 -21.04 8.37 -20.46
CA TYR A 222 -20.33 9.60 -20.13
C TYR A 222 -19.10 9.44 -19.24
N GLY A 223 -18.88 8.25 -18.68
CA GLY A 223 -17.63 7.90 -18.02
C GLY A 223 -17.81 7.16 -16.68
N VAL A 224 -16.76 6.41 -16.34
CA VAL A 224 -16.70 5.54 -15.16
C VAL A 224 -15.67 6.06 -14.14
N PHE A 225 -15.50 5.39 -12.99
CA PHE A 225 -14.56 5.81 -11.95
C PHE A 225 -13.12 5.80 -12.49
N ASN A 226 -12.31 6.80 -12.15
CA ASN A 226 -10.92 6.88 -12.64
C ASN A 226 -9.97 6.00 -11.79
N PRO A 227 -9.32 4.96 -12.36
CA PRO A 227 -8.48 4.01 -11.61
C PRO A 227 -7.23 4.60 -10.94
N VAL A 228 -6.85 5.84 -11.29
CA VAL A 228 -5.80 6.59 -10.57
C VAL A 228 -6.15 6.70 -9.07
N PHE A 229 -7.43 6.79 -8.75
CA PHE A 229 -7.92 6.83 -7.38
C PHE A 229 -8.11 5.42 -6.82
N ARG A 230 -7.06 4.88 -6.21
CA ARG A 230 -7.16 3.61 -5.47
C ARG A 230 -7.97 3.73 -4.17
N PHE A 231 -8.07 4.95 -3.62
CA PHE A 231 -8.82 5.27 -2.42
C PHE A 231 -9.08 6.78 -2.35
N GLY A 232 -10.32 7.20 -2.09
CA GLY A 232 -10.66 8.60 -1.84
C GLY A 232 -10.73 9.45 -3.12
N ALA A 233 -11.69 10.37 -3.15
CA ALA A 233 -12.00 11.26 -4.27
C ALA A 233 -12.43 10.57 -5.58
N GLU A 234 -12.46 9.24 -5.67
CA GLU A 234 -12.82 8.54 -6.90
C GLU A 234 -14.27 8.81 -7.33
N ASP A 235 -15.13 9.00 -6.34
CA ASP A 235 -16.55 9.26 -6.49
C ASP A 235 -16.81 10.75 -6.77
N ILE A 236 -16.16 11.65 -6.02
CA ILE A 236 -16.24 13.10 -6.25
C ILE A 236 -15.67 13.49 -7.61
N GLU A 237 -14.56 12.90 -8.03
CA GLU A 237 -13.96 13.18 -9.35
C GLU A 237 -14.88 12.72 -10.49
N LEU A 238 -15.50 11.56 -10.35
CA LEU A 238 -16.49 11.09 -11.31
C LEU A 238 -17.71 12.01 -11.34
N GLY A 239 -18.22 12.38 -10.17
CA GLY A 239 -19.31 13.36 -10.04
C GLY A 239 -18.98 14.65 -10.78
N PHE A 240 -17.77 15.18 -10.60
CA PHE A 240 -17.34 16.43 -11.22
C PHE A 240 -17.34 16.35 -12.75
N ARG A 241 -16.80 15.26 -13.30
CA ARG A 241 -16.84 15.04 -14.77
C ARG A 241 -18.26 14.90 -15.29
N LEU A 242 -19.11 14.16 -14.59
CA LEU A 242 -20.49 13.92 -15.01
C LEU A 242 -21.37 15.16 -14.86
N GLU A 243 -21.08 16.07 -13.92
CA GLU A 243 -21.82 17.32 -13.78
C GLU A 243 -21.69 18.21 -15.02
N LYS A 244 -20.54 18.17 -15.69
CA LYS A 244 -20.31 18.89 -16.97
C LYS A 244 -21.22 18.41 -18.10
N VAL A 245 -21.77 17.21 -17.99
CA VAL A 245 -22.76 16.63 -18.92
C VAL A 245 -24.16 16.50 -18.29
N GLY A 246 -24.42 17.25 -17.22
CA GLY A 246 -25.76 17.44 -16.66
C GLY A 246 -26.11 16.54 -15.48
N LEU A 247 -25.14 15.87 -14.83
CA LEU A 247 -25.40 15.12 -13.59
C LEU A 247 -26.05 16.03 -12.54
N ARG A 248 -27.06 15.47 -11.87
CA ARG A 248 -27.73 16.03 -10.70
C ARG A 248 -27.89 14.95 -9.64
N VAL A 249 -27.53 15.24 -8.40
CA VAL A 249 -27.65 14.27 -7.30
C VAL A 249 -28.88 14.62 -6.46
N VAL A 250 -29.90 13.78 -6.48
CA VAL A 250 -31.09 13.95 -5.62
C VAL A 250 -30.85 13.26 -4.30
N TYR A 251 -30.98 13.99 -3.19
CA TYR A 251 -30.90 13.38 -1.88
C TYR A 251 -32.23 12.76 -1.45
N ASN A 252 -32.22 11.46 -1.18
CA ASN A 252 -33.35 10.75 -0.61
C ASN A 252 -33.09 10.30 0.84
N ALA A 253 -33.57 11.13 1.79
CA ALA A 253 -33.55 10.81 3.22
C ALA A 253 -34.32 9.53 3.64
N THR A 254 -35.20 8.97 2.80
CA THR A 254 -35.95 7.72 3.11
C THR A 254 -35.22 6.46 2.64
N ALA A 255 -34.23 6.59 1.76
CA ALA A 255 -33.32 5.50 1.38
C ALA A 255 -32.22 5.36 2.44
N ILE A 256 -32.49 4.59 3.49
CA ILE A 256 -31.69 4.59 4.72
C ILE A 256 -30.69 3.41 4.75
N SER A 257 -29.45 3.67 5.15
CA SER A 257 -28.47 2.69 5.61
C SER A 257 -27.90 3.07 6.98
N SER A 258 -27.26 2.12 7.66
CA SER A 258 -26.56 2.32 8.93
C SER A 258 -25.16 1.72 8.88
N MET A 259 -24.14 2.56 9.08
CA MET A 259 -22.75 2.14 9.14
C MET A 259 -22.49 1.41 10.45
N ILE A 260 -21.99 0.18 10.35
CA ILE A 260 -21.70 -0.72 11.49
C ILE A 260 -20.22 -0.78 11.87
N ARG A 261 -19.31 -0.23 11.05
CA ARG A 261 -17.88 -0.21 11.36
C ARG A 261 -17.52 0.96 12.27
N THR A 262 -16.71 0.67 13.29
CA THR A 262 -16.08 1.68 14.14
C THR A 262 -14.63 1.89 13.66
N LEU A 263 -14.22 3.15 13.50
CA LEU A 263 -12.85 3.52 13.17
C LEU A 263 -12.08 3.88 14.43
N THR A 264 -10.80 3.50 14.47
CA THR A 264 -9.84 4.02 15.45
C THR A 264 -9.30 5.38 15.01
N PHE A 265 -8.66 6.10 15.94
CA PHE A 265 -7.97 7.35 15.63
C PHE A 265 -6.88 7.12 14.58
N GLU A 266 -6.09 6.06 14.73
CA GLU A 266 -5.03 5.68 13.82
C GLU A 266 -5.57 5.32 12.42
N ASP A 267 -6.69 4.58 12.35
CA ASP A 267 -7.36 4.30 11.08
C ASP A 267 -7.78 5.59 10.37
N PHE A 268 -8.30 6.57 11.12
CA PHE A 268 -8.77 7.83 10.55
C PHE A 268 -7.61 8.74 10.13
N CYS A 269 -6.49 8.75 10.87
CA CYS A 269 -5.25 9.40 10.45
C CYS A 269 -4.73 8.82 9.13
N ARG A 270 -4.66 7.48 9.02
CA ARG A 270 -4.28 6.81 7.77
C ARG A 270 -5.23 7.16 6.63
N ARG A 271 -6.54 7.19 6.89
CA ARG A 271 -7.57 7.60 5.93
C ARG A 271 -7.30 9.02 5.42
N CYS A 272 -7.01 9.96 6.31
CA CYS A 272 -6.73 11.36 5.97
C CYS A 272 -5.46 11.51 5.13
N ARG A 273 -4.40 10.76 5.45
CA ARG A 273 -3.16 10.74 4.64
C ARG A 273 -3.41 10.25 3.22
N LEU A 274 -4.11 9.12 3.05
CA LEU A 274 -4.47 8.62 1.71
C LEU A 274 -5.39 9.60 0.96
N GLN A 275 -6.35 10.21 1.67
CA GLN A 275 -7.20 11.25 1.08
C GLN A 275 -6.38 12.45 0.59
N GLY A 276 -5.36 12.87 1.32
CA GLY A 276 -4.46 13.95 0.91
C GLY A 276 -3.71 13.68 -0.41
N GLN A 277 -3.28 12.42 -0.61
CA GLN A 277 -2.66 11.98 -1.87
C GLN A 277 -3.67 12.06 -3.03
N SER A 278 -4.91 11.61 -2.80
CA SER A 278 -5.97 11.67 -3.81
C SER A 278 -6.45 13.10 -4.09
N ASN A 279 -6.53 13.97 -3.07
CA ASN A 279 -6.85 15.38 -3.25
C ASN A 279 -5.84 16.08 -4.15
N TRP A 280 -4.54 15.80 -3.98
CA TRP A 280 -3.51 16.31 -4.87
C TRP A 280 -3.70 15.79 -6.30
N ALA A 281 -3.92 14.48 -6.47
CA ALA A 281 -4.14 13.91 -7.80
C ALA A 281 -5.38 14.51 -8.49
N PHE A 282 -6.47 14.69 -7.76
CA PHE A 282 -7.69 15.31 -8.27
C PHE A 282 -7.46 16.75 -8.70
N SER A 283 -6.72 17.53 -7.90
CA SER A 283 -6.41 18.93 -8.22
C SER A 283 -5.50 19.09 -9.43
N GLN A 284 -4.58 18.14 -9.67
CA GLN A 284 -3.73 18.17 -10.86
C GLN A 284 -4.48 17.73 -12.12
N LEU A 285 -5.36 16.73 -12.01
CA LEU A 285 -6.16 16.26 -13.14
C LEU A 285 -7.16 17.33 -13.60
N HIS A 286 -7.66 18.15 -12.68
CA HIS A 286 -8.67 19.16 -12.95
C HIS A 286 -8.27 20.51 -12.32
N PRO A 287 -7.57 21.39 -13.07
CA PRO A 287 -7.19 22.74 -12.61
C PRO A 287 -8.39 23.71 -12.63
N ASP A 288 -9.50 23.28 -12.04
CA ASP A 288 -10.75 24.03 -11.93
C ASP A 288 -10.87 24.66 -10.53
N PRO A 289 -11.27 25.94 -10.39
CA PRO A 289 -11.39 26.60 -9.09
C PRO A 289 -12.25 25.85 -8.07
N ALA A 290 -13.35 25.21 -8.50
CA ALA A 290 -14.20 24.43 -7.62
C ALA A 290 -13.47 23.18 -7.09
N VAL A 291 -12.65 22.55 -7.93
CA VAL A 291 -11.82 21.41 -7.54
C VAL A 291 -10.69 21.84 -6.61
N GLN A 292 -10.01 22.96 -6.87
CA GLN A 292 -8.96 23.47 -5.99
C GLN A 292 -9.51 23.79 -4.59
N ALA A 293 -10.65 24.49 -4.53
CA ALA A 293 -11.34 24.80 -3.28
C ALA A 293 -11.77 23.54 -2.51
N TRP A 294 -12.28 22.53 -3.22
CA TRP A 294 -12.66 21.25 -2.61
C TRP A 294 -11.44 20.45 -2.11
N ALA A 295 -10.36 20.41 -2.89
CA ALA A 295 -9.16 19.64 -2.56
C ALA A 295 -8.43 20.21 -1.34
N GLN A 296 -8.56 21.51 -1.07
CA GLN A 296 -7.97 22.23 0.06
C GLN A 296 -6.44 22.05 0.17
N ILE A 297 -5.76 22.03 -0.97
CA ILE A 297 -4.30 21.86 -1.04
C ILE A 297 -3.53 23.18 -1.09
N ASP A 298 -4.24 24.30 -1.20
CA ASP A 298 -3.63 25.63 -1.16
C ASP A 298 -2.85 25.80 0.15
N HIS A 299 -1.65 26.36 0.06
CA HIS A 299 -0.74 26.56 1.18
C HIS A 299 -0.28 25.30 1.94
N ALA A 300 -0.56 24.09 1.43
CA ALA A 300 -0.17 22.85 2.10
C ALA A 300 1.34 22.78 2.42
N GLU A 301 2.22 23.33 1.58
CA GLU A 301 3.66 23.38 1.83
C GLU A 301 4.04 24.31 2.99
N LEU A 302 3.42 25.50 3.05
CA LEU A 302 3.64 26.46 4.12
C LEU A 302 3.13 25.93 5.46
N GLU A 303 1.94 25.33 5.45
CA GLU A 303 1.39 24.66 6.64
C GLU A 303 2.26 23.47 7.06
N TRP A 304 2.73 22.66 6.10
CA TRP A 304 3.59 21.51 6.40
C TRP A 304 4.92 21.93 7.03
N ALA A 305 5.55 23.00 6.53
CA ALA A 305 6.80 23.51 7.11
C ALA A 305 6.66 23.89 8.60
N GLN A 306 5.47 24.33 9.02
CA GLN A 306 5.19 24.67 10.42
C GLN A 306 4.84 23.43 11.26
N ILE A 307 4.12 22.47 10.66
CA ILE A 307 3.62 21.27 11.36
C ILE A 307 4.71 20.19 11.48
N ALA A 308 5.52 19.98 10.44
CA ALA A 308 6.45 18.86 10.33
C ALA A 308 7.38 18.68 11.55
N PRO A 309 7.97 19.74 12.14
CA PRO A 309 8.85 19.60 13.31
C PRO A 309 8.15 19.10 14.58
N ARG A 310 6.81 19.18 14.63
CA ARG A 310 5.97 18.83 15.79
C ARG A 310 4.90 17.79 15.44
N PHE A 311 4.99 17.17 14.27
CA PHE A 311 3.95 16.29 13.76
C PHE A 311 3.71 15.12 14.72
N ASP A 312 4.77 14.43 15.13
CA ASP A 312 4.65 13.26 16.00
C ASP A 312 4.13 13.63 17.40
N ASP A 313 4.54 14.79 17.94
CA ASP A 313 4.01 15.34 19.21
C ASP A 313 2.49 15.58 19.11
N LEU A 314 2.04 16.20 18.02
CA LEU A 314 0.63 16.48 17.76
C LEU A 314 -0.19 15.18 17.65
N ILE A 315 0.29 14.21 16.86
CA ILE A 315 -0.41 12.94 16.67
C ILE A 315 -0.48 12.16 17.98
N LYS A 316 0.60 12.14 18.76
CA LYS A 316 0.64 11.49 20.06
C LYS A 316 -0.37 12.14 21.02
N ALA A 317 -0.36 13.46 21.16
CA ALA A 317 -1.26 14.18 22.06
C ALA A 317 -2.74 13.99 21.70
N ALA A 318 -3.08 14.06 20.41
CA ALA A 318 -4.43 13.80 19.92
C ALA A 318 -4.87 12.35 20.19
N GLY A 319 -3.97 11.38 19.98
CA GLY A 319 -4.23 9.96 20.24
C GLY A 319 -4.38 9.64 21.74
N ASP A 320 -3.62 10.30 22.62
CA ASP A 320 -3.79 10.17 24.07
C ASP A 320 -5.16 10.69 24.52
N LEU A 321 -5.59 11.83 23.98
CA LEU A 321 -6.89 12.42 24.29
C LEU A 321 -8.05 11.59 23.74
N ASP A 322 -7.91 11.02 22.53
CA ASP A 322 -8.86 10.03 22.00
C ASP A 322 -8.99 8.82 22.92
N ARG A 323 -7.87 8.20 23.30
CA ARG A 323 -7.88 7.03 24.21
C ARG A 323 -8.59 7.33 25.53
N PHE A 324 -8.36 8.51 26.09
CA PHE A 324 -9.07 8.98 27.28
C PHE A 324 -10.58 9.09 27.03
N ALA A 325 -10.99 9.76 25.96
CA ALA A 325 -12.39 9.92 25.59
C ALA A 325 -13.09 8.57 25.34
N GLN A 326 -12.44 7.65 24.61
CA GLN A 326 -12.92 6.31 24.34
C GLN A 326 -13.06 5.48 25.63
N ALA A 327 -12.12 5.60 26.57
CA ALA A 327 -12.22 4.94 27.87
C ALA A 327 -13.44 5.42 28.66
N ARG A 328 -13.70 6.74 28.70
CA ARG A 328 -14.89 7.29 29.36
C ARG A 328 -16.18 6.86 28.68
N ALA A 329 -16.24 6.93 27.36
CA ALA A 329 -17.41 6.51 26.58
C ALA A 329 -17.78 5.05 26.83
N ARG A 330 -16.79 4.15 26.92
CA ARG A 330 -17.01 2.72 27.25
C ARG A 330 -17.55 2.49 28.67
N MET A 331 -17.27 3.41 29.60
CA MET A 331 -17.76 3.37 30.97
C MET A 331 -19.10 4.13 31.14
N ASP A 332 -19.71 4.59 30.04
CA ASP A 332 -20.89 5.47 30.04
C ASP A 332 -20.70 6.73 30.90
N LEU A 333 -19.46 7.21 31.01
CA LEU A 333 -19.11 8.42 31.75
C LEU A 333 -19.21 9.64 30.83
N HIS A 334 -19.90 10.68 31.31
CA HIS A 334 -20.00 11.95 30.61
C HIS A 334 -18.62 12.57 30.38
N ILE A 335 -18.36 13.03 29.15
CA ILE A 335 -17.22 13.88 28.81
C ILE A 335 -17.75 15.31 28.85
N ASP A 336 -17.16 16.16 29.70
CA ASP A 336 -17.63 17.53 29.85
C ASP A 336 -17.43 18.34 28.55
N PRO A 337 -18.15 19.46 28.39
CA PRO A 337 -18.07 20.26 27.17
C PRO A 337 -16.67 20.80 26.86
N VAL A 338 -15.86 21.15 27.87
CA VAL A 338 -14.51 21.71 27.66
C VAL A 338 -13.58 20.63 27.12
N THR A 339 -13.60 19.45 27.72
CA THR A 339 -12.84 18.30 27.21
C THR A 339 -13.29 17.89 25.82
N THR A 340 -14.60 17.94 25.54
CA THR A 340 -15.16 17.62 24.21
C THR A 340 -14.66 18.60 23.15
N GLU A 341 -14.69 19.89 23.45
CA GLU A 341 -14.19 20.93 22.54
C GLU A 341 -12.68 20.78 22.29
N LEU A 342 -11.90 20.53 23.36
CA LEU A 342 -10.47 20.26 23.23
C LEU A 342 -10.21 19.04 22.34
N LEU A 343 -10.92 17.94 22.57
CA LEU A 343 -10.83 16.73 21.75
C LEU A 343 -11.11 17.01 20.27
N HIS A 344 -12.16 17.78 19.98
CA HIS A 344 -12.51 18.17 18.61
C HIS A 344 -11.41 19.01 17.94
N GLN A 345 -10.77 19.92 18.66
CA GLN A 345 -9.65 20.71 18.14
C GLN A 345 -8.43 19.83 17.83
N PHE A 346 -8.10 18.88 18.71
CA PHE A 346 -7.02 17.92 18.48
C PHE A 346 -7.31 16.99 17.29
N TYR A 347 -8.54 16.51 17.14
CA TYR A 347 -8.95 15.76 15.94
C TYR A 347 -8.80 16.61 14.68
N ALA A 348 -9.31 17.84 14.66
CA ALA A 348 -9.22 18.74 13.52
C ALA A 348 -7.75 18.93 13.09
N ALA A 349 -6.88 19.24 14.04
CA ALA A 349 -5.45 19.46 13.82
C ALA A 349 -4.76 18.19 13.30
N ALA A 350 -4.96 17.05 13.97
CA ALA A 350 -4.31 15.79 13.59
C ALA A 350 -4.74 15.30 12.20
N PHE A 351 -6.03 15.43 11.86
CA PHE A 351 -6.57 15.00 10.58
C PHE A 351 -6.16 15.93 9.43
N ARG A 352 -6.11 17.26 9.67
CA ARG A 352 -5.53 18.23 8.72
C ARG A 352 -4.05 17.94 8.48
N ALA A 353 -3.28 17.74 9.54
CA ALA A 353 -1.85 17.44 9.45
C ALA A 353 -1.57 16.17 8.63
N ASN A 354 -2.30 15.08 8.88
CA ASN A 354 -2.16 13.84 8.09
C ASN A 354 -2.54 14.05 6.62
N ARG A 355 -3.59 14.83 6.34
CA ARG A 355 -4.01 15.14 4.97
C ARG A 355 -2.93 15.93 4.22
N ILE A 356 -2.39 16.98 4.83
CA ILE A 356 -1.29 17.77 4.26
C ILE A 356 -0.07 16.89 3.99
N ARG A 357 0.33 16.05 4.96
CA ARG A 357 1.43 15.09 4.80
C ARG A 357 1.23 14.22 3.55
N GLY A 358 0.03 13.68 3.35
CA GLY A 358 -0.32 12.90 2.16
C GLY A 358 -0.20 13.69 0.85
N THR A 359 -0.64 14.95 0.84
CA THR A 359 -0.50 15.86 -0.31
C THR A 359 0.98 16.07 -0.67
N ILE A 360 1.84 16.34 0.31
CA ILE A 360 3.28 16.56 0.10
C ILE A 360 3.96 15.29 -0.42
N GLU A 361 3.68 14.13 0.18
CA GLU A 361 4.22 12.84 -0.26
C GLU A 361 3.86 12.55 -1.72
N ARG A 362 2.61 12.82 -2.13
CA ARG A 362 2.18 12.60 -3.51
C ARG A 362 2.84 13.61 -4.46
N LYS A 363 2.94 14.88 -4.08
CA LYS A 363 3.59 15.93 -4.89
C LYS A 363 5.05 15.57 -5.19
N LEU A 364 5.81 15.21 -4.16
CA LEU A 364 7.22 14.81 -4.32
C LEU A 364 7.36 13.55 -5.18
N GLY A 365 6.47 12.56 -5.00
CA GLY A 365 6.45 11.36 -5.84
C GLY A 365 6.01 11.59 -7.29
N ALA A 366 5.21 12.63 -7.58
CA ALA A 366 4.73 12.94 -8.91
C ALA A 366 5.64 13.89 -9.70
N ALA A 367 6.46 14.70 -9.02
CA ALA A 367 7.57 15.41 -9.67
C ALA A 367 8.57 14.45 -10.35
N ALA A 368 8.58 13.18 -9.93
CA ALA A 368 9.35 12.10 -10.54
C ALA A 368 8.61 11.33 -11.67
N ALA A 369 7.34 11.62 -11.98
CA ALA A 369 6.52 10.79 -12.87
C ALA A 369 5.51 11.57 -13.74
N GLN A 370 5.76 11.68 -15.05
CA GLN A 370 4.74 11.99 -16.07
C GLN A 370 4.39 10.73 -16.91
N PRO A 371 3.14 10.55 -17.42
CA PRO A 371 2.60 9.23 -17.77
C PRO A 371 2.32 8.99 -19.27
N THR A 372 2.47 7.74 -19.73
CA THR A 372 2.03 7.22 -21.05
C THR A 372 1.09 6.00 -20.84
N PRO A 373 0.07 5.75 -21.69
CA PRO A 373 -1.14 5.00 -21.30
C PRO A 373 -1.17 3.48 -21.59
N LEU A 374 -2.08 2.83 -20.87
CA LEU A 374 -2.39 1.39 -20.73
C LEU A 374 -2.81 0.67 -22.02
N ARG A 375 -2.36 -0.59 -22.21
CA ARG A 375 -3.03 -1.56 -23.11
C ARG A 375 -2.97 -3.03 -22.65
N GLU A 376 -4.16 -3.62 -22.64
CA GLU A 376 -4.65 -5.01 -22.82
C GLU A 376 -3.95 -6.24 -22.19
N ALA A 377 -4.76 -7.11 -21.57
CA ALA A 377 -4.37 -8.34 -20.87
C ALA A 377 -4.66 -9.63 -21.67
N PRO A 378 -3.75 -10.62 -21.63
CA PRO A 378 -4.07 -12.06 -21.80
C PRO A 378 -3.48 -12.91 -20.64
N SER A 379 -3.74 -14.20 -20.42
CA SER A 379 -4.88 -15.10 -20.59
C SER A 379 -4.78 -16.18 -19.48
N ARG A 380 -5.89 -16.83 -19.11
CA ARG A 380 -5.98 -17.78 -17.99
C ARG A 380 -5.47 -19.17 -18.38
N ASP A 381 -4.26 -19.55 -17.96
CA ASP A 381 -3.89 -20.99 -17.96
C ASP A 381 -2.91 -21.46 -16.88
N ALA A 382 -2.42 -20.61 -15.98
CA ALA A 382 -1.41 -21.00 -14.99
C ALA A 382 -1.97 -21.32 -13.59
N HIS A 383 -3.03 -22.14 -13.48
CA HIS A 383 -3.57 -22.56 -12.17
C HIS A 383 -3.68 -24.07 -12.03
N ARG A 384 -2.53 -24.76 -12.02
CA ARG A 384 -2.39 -26.10 -11.42
C ARG A 384 -0.93 -26.42 -11.14
N ARG A 385 -0.49 -26.21 -9.89
CA ARG A 385 0.48 -27.06 -9.14
C ARG A 385 0.57 -26.55 -7.69
N ARG A 386 0.25 -27.40 -6.72
CA ARG A 386 0.67 -27.26 -5.32
C ARG A 386 2.00 -28.03 -5.19
N SER A 387 3.14 -27.38 -4.94
CA SER A 387 4.33 -27.97 -4.29
C SER A 387 5.48 -26.96 -4.17
N ALA A 388 6.07 -26.84 -2.97
CA ALA A 388 7.34 -26.18 -2.60
C ALA A 388 7.51 -24.69 -2.92
N THR A 389 8.06 -23.92 -1.97
CA THR A 389 8.61 -22.58 -2.22
C THR A 389 9.73 -22.71 -3.26
N PRO A 390 9.74 -21.92 -4.34
CA PRO A 390 10.79 -21.99 -5.36
C PRO A 390 12.17 -21.69 -4.74
N ILE A 391 13.20 -22.43 -5.14
CA ILE A 391 14.58 -22.27 -4.64
C ILE A 391 15.35 -21.40 -5.63
N LEU A 392 16.17 -20.49 -5.12
CA LEU A 392 16.98 -19.62 -5.96
C LEU A 392 18.21 -20.39 -6.47
N SER A 393 18.44 -20.37 -7.78
CA SER A 393 19.69 -20.88 -8.34
C SER A 393 20.81 -19.88 -8.06
N ILE A 394 21.85 -20.32 -7.36
CA ILE A 394 22.99 -19.49 -6.97
C ILE A 394 24.28 -20.18 -7.44
N THR A 395 25.12 -19.44 -8.15
CA THR A 395 26.44 -19.88 -8.61
C THR A 395 27.51 -19.01 -7.98
N HIS A 396 28.47 -19.63 -7.32
CA HIS A 396 29.59 -18.92 -6.69
C HIS A 396 30.80 -18.90 -7.62
N CYS A 397 31.39 -17.72 -7.78
CA CYS A 397 32.68 -17.54 -8.45
C CYS A 397 33.65 -16.85 -7.49
N ALA A 398 34.81 -17.45 -7.26
CA ALA A 398 35.87 -16.90 -6.40
C ALA A 398 36.95 -16.17 -7.21
N SER A 399 36.86 -16.16 -8.54
CA SER A 399 37.83 -15.50 -9.43
C SER A 399 37.22 -15.08 -10.76
N LEU A 400 37.90 -14.19 -11.48
CA LEU A 400 37.55 -13.78 -12.84
C LEU A 400 37.54 -14.96 -13.81
N ASP A 401 38.42 -15.94 -13.63
CA ASP A 401 38.49 -17.11 -14.52
C ASP A 401 37.31 -18.06 -14.29
N GLU A 402 36.89 -18.25 -13.03
CA GLU A 402 35.65 -18.98 -12.71
C GLU A 402 34.42 -18.26 -13.28
N TYR A 403 34.37 -16.92 -13.17
CA TYR A 403 33.31 -16.14 -13.77
C TYR A 403 33.27 -16.24 -15.29
N ARG A 404 34.42 -16.15 -15.96
CA ARG A 404 34.50 -16.33 -17.41
C ARG A 404 34.06 -17.73 -17.83
N ALA A 405 34.43 -18.76 -17.07
CA ALA A 405 33.96 -20.11 -17.30
C ALA A 405 32.42 -20.19 -17.15
N PHE A 406 31.88 -19.66 -16.06
CA PHE A 406 30.44 -19.57 -15.81
C PHE A 406 29.68 -18.81 -16.91
N ALA A 407 30.16 -17.63 -17.30
CA ALA A 407 29.57 -16.80 -18.35
C ALA A 407 29.67 -17.44 -19.75
N SER A 408 30.60 -18.38 -19.95
CA SER A 408 30.80 -19.09 -21.23
C SER A 408 29.92 -20.35 -21.40
N THR A 409 29.37 -20.90 -20.31
CA THR A 409 28.47 -22.07 -20.35
C THR A 409 27.01 -21.62 -20.35
N ALA A 410 26.33 -21.81 -21.50
CA ALA A 410 24.89 -21.68 -21.83
C ALA A 410 23.90 -20.97 -20.85
N ASP A 411 23.03 -20.12 -21.43
CA ASP A 411 21.88 -19.37 -20.82
C ASP A 411 22.20 -18.20 -19.88
N HIS A 412 23.46 -17.98 -19.50
CA HIS A 412 23.86 -16.86 -18.62
C HIS A 412 24.96 -15.96 -19.22
N SER A 413 25.16 -15.97 -20.53
CA SER A 413 26.04 -14.98 -21.16
C SER A 413 25.44 -13.60 -20.92
N ASP A 414 26.16 -12.71 -20.23
CA ASP A 414 25.83 -11.27 -20.10
C ASP A 414 25.62 -10.57 -21.47
N ALA A 415 25.89 -11.26 -22.57
CA ALA A 415 25.79 -10.76 -23.93
C ALA A 415 24.37 -10.75 -24.50
N GLU A 416 23.45 -11.63 -24.08
CA GLU A 416 22.12 -11.71 -24.70
C GLU A 416 21.00 -11.92 -23.66
N PRO A 417 20.01 -11.02 -23.56
CA PRO A 417 18.86 -11.18 -22.68
C PRO A 417 18.07 -12.45 -23.02
N SER A 418 17.50 -13.11 -21.99
CA SER A 418 16.52 -14.18 -22.20
C SER A 418 15.36 -13.71 -23.08
N ALA A 419 14.63 -14.61 -23.74
CA ALA A 419 13.50 -14.21 -24.60
C ALA A 419 12.46 -13.33 -23.88
N LEU A 420 12.28 -13.53 -22.56
CA LEU A 420 11.44 -12.67 -21.73
C LEU A 420 12.03 -11.27 -21.55
N GLU A 421 13.31 -11.19 -21.18
CA GLU A 421 14.01 -9.91 -20.99
C GLU A 421 14.12 -9.14 -22.31
N ALA A 422 14.46 -9.82 -23.40
CA ALA A 422 14.50 -9.27 -24.74
C ALA A 422 13.14 -8.70 -25.16
N GLY A 423 12.04 -9.44 -24.90
CA GLY A 423 10.70 -8.95 -25.16
C GLY A 423 10.34 -7.69 -24.37
N ILE A 424 10.81 -7.58 -23.12
CA ILE A 424 10.61 -6.40 -22.28
C ILE A 424 11.44 -5.22 -22.80
N ILE A 425 12.72 -5.45 -23.10
CA ILE A 425 13.63 -4.44 -23.66
C ILE A 425 13.09 -3.92 -25.00
N ASP A 426 12.67 -4.82 -25.89
CA ASP A 426 12.11 -4.46 -27.20
C ASP A 426 10.78 -3.70 -27.08
N SER A 427 9.98 -4.00 -26.06
CA SER A 427 8.74 -3.25 -25.81
C SER A 427 9.01 -1.80 -25.37
N GLY A 428 10.11 -1.56 -24.64
CA GLY A 428 10.43 -0.28 -24.02
C GLY A 428 9.35 0.26 -23.08
N GLN A 429 8.43 -0.59 -22.60
CA GLN A 429 7.25 -0.20 -21.85
C GLN A 429 7.17 -0.92 -20.51
N ALA A 430 6.70 -0.19 -19.49
CA ALA A 430 6.44 -0.77 -18.19
C ALA A 430 5.46 -1.95 -18.29
N THR A 431 5.74 -3.03 -17.57
CA THR A 431 4.98 -4.28 -17.64
C THR A 431 4.94 -4.98 -16.28
N GLU A 432 4.28 -6.13 -16.20
CA GLU A 432 4.23 -6.97 -15.02
C GLU A 432 4.65 -8.39 -15.36
N ILE A 433 5.46 -9.01 -14.50
CA ILE A 433 5.91 -10.40 -14.64
C ILE A 433 5.35 -11.23 -13.49
N GLU A 434 4.69 -12.34 -13.81
CA GLU A 434 4.24 -13.29 -12.80
C GLU A 434 5.43 -14.03 -12.17
N GLY A 435 5.39 -14.16 -10.84
CA GLY A 435 6.36 -14.97 -10.12
C GLY A 435 5.97 -15.14 -8.65
N PHE A 436 6.87 -15.69 -7.85
CA PHE A 436 6.72 -15.92 -6.42
C PHE A 436 7.65 -14.99 -5.65
N CYS A 437 7.09 -14.17 -4.76
CA CYS A 437 7.93 -13.32 -3.90
C CYS A 437 8.32 -14.10 -2.65
N HIS A 438 9.61 -14.46 -2.55
CA HIS A 438 10.19 -15.09 -1.36
C HIS A 438 9.91 -14.31 -0.07
N VAL A 439 10.05 -12.99 -0.11
CA VAL A 439 9.81 -12.10 1.05
C VAL A 439 8.34 -12.10 1.49
N CYS A 440 7.40 -12.21 0.56
CA CYS A 440 5.96 -12.22 0.87
C CYS A 440 5.39 -13.64 1.02
N GLU A 441 6.19 -14.66 0.71
CA GLU A 441 5.81 -16.07 0.68
C GLU A 441 4.54 -16.34 -0.15
N LYS A 442 4.38 -15.62 -1.27
CA LYS A 442 3.19 -15.77 -2.14
C LYS A 442 3.46 -15.40 -3.60
N PRO A 443 2.64 -15.92 -4.53
CA PRO A 443 2.62 -15.45 -5.91
C PRO A 443 2.30 -13.95 -5.98
N VAL A 444 3.02 -13.23 -6.83
CA VAL A 444 2.85 -11.80 -7.11
C VAL A 444 3.06 -11.51 -8.59
N ARG A 445 2.69 -10.29 -9.00
CA ARG A 445 3.06 -9.73 -10.29
C ARG A 445 4.10 -8.65 -10.05
N PHE A 446 5.37 -8.96 -10.32
CA PHE A 446 6.48 -8.03 -10.16
C PHE A 446 6.36 -6.93 -11.19
N LYS A 447 6.40 -5.68 -10.75
CA LYS A 447 6.31 -4.53 -11.63
C LYS A 447 7.66 -4.25 -12.25
N VAL A 448 7.71 -4.25 -13.57
CA VAL A 448 8.87 -3.78 -14.32
C VAL A 448 8.55 -2.39 -14.83
N ASP A 449 9.26 -1.39 -14.32
CA ASP A 449 9.27 -0.03 -14.84
C ASP A 449 10.63 0.34 -15.46
N PHE A 450 10.64 1.49 -16.11
CA PHE A 450 11.78 2.08 -16.82
C PHE A 450 12.23 3.40 -16.16
N ALA A 451 11.87 3.65 -14.89
CA ALA A 451 12.16 4.91 -14.22
C ALA A 451 13.68 5.19 -14.09
N HIS A 452 14.48 4.13 -14.01
CA HIS A 452 15.94 4.17 -13.96
C HIS A 452 16.60 3.49 -15.18
N ALA A 453 15.85 3.33 -16.27
CA ALA A 453 16.34 2.65 -17.48
C ALA A 453 17.55 3.35 -18.10
N TYR A 454 18.39 2.57 -18.78
CA TYR A 454 19.58 3.04 -19.49
C TYR A 454 19.58 2.51 -20.93
N LEU A 455 20.31 3.18 -21.82
CA LEU A 455 20.49 2.71 -23.19
C LEU A 455 21.62 1.68 -23.22
N LEU A 456 21.33 0.49 -23.72
CA LEU A 456 22.29 -0.57 -24.01
C LEU A 456 22.14 -0.96 -25.48
N ASP A 457 23.21 -0.83 -26.26
CA ASP A 457 23.21 -1.08 -27.72
C ASP A 457 22.07 -0.40 -28.49
N GLY A 458 21.74 0.83 -28.09
CA GLY A 458 20.68 1.63 -28.69
C GLY A 458 19.26 1.25 -28.27
N LYS A 459 19.09 0.25 -27.40
CA LYS A 459 17.79 -0.17 -26.85
C LYS A 459 17.62 0.33 -25.41
N LEU A 460 16.42 0.82 -25.10
CA LEU A 460 16.06 1.22 -23.74
C LEU A 460 15.93 -0.06 -22.88
N THR A 461 16.83 -0.22 -21.93
CA THR A 461 16.91 -1.39 -21.05
C THR A 461 16.50 -1.00 -19.64
N PRO A 462 15.53 -1.71 -19.02
CA PRO A 462 15.12 -1.39 -17.66
C PRO A 462 16.28 -1.65 -16.70
N ASN A 463 16.39 -0.84 -15.65
CA ASN A 463 17.36 -1.13 -14.60
C ASN A 463 16.87 -2.32 -13.78
N TRP A 464 17.36 -3.50 -14.13
CA TRP A 464 16.96 -4.75 -13.52
C TRP A 464 17.18 -4.82 -12.02
N ARG A 465 18.15 -4.06 -11.46
CA ARG A 465 18.37 -4.00 -10.00
C ARG A 465 17.27 -3.22 -9.29
N GLU A 466 16.82 -2.10 -9.88
CA GLU A 466 15.85 -1.17 -9.26
C GLU A 466 14.38 -1.48 -9.60
N THR A 467 14.15 -2.30 -10.61
CA THR A 467 12.81 -2.70 -11.09
C THR A 467 12.33 -4.01 -10.42
N LEU A 468 11.36 -4.71 -11.01
CA LEU A 468 10.76 -5.96 -10.49
C LEU A 468 10.22 -5.79 -9.06
N ILE A 469 9.56 -4.66 -8.85
CA ILE A 469 9.03 -4.24 -7.54
C ILE A 469 7.88 -5.17 -7.16
N CYS A 470 7.99 -5.79 -6.00
CA CYS A 470 6.92 -6.61 -5.46
C CYS A 470 5.79 -5.71 -4.93
N PRO A 471 4.53 -5.86 -5.40
CA PRO A 471 3.40 -5.07 -4.91
C PRO A 471 3.01 -5.41 -3.47
N GLY A 472 3.49 -6.52 -2.91
CA GLY A 472 3.23 -6.96 -1.54
C GLY A 472 4.13 -6.30 -0.51
N CYS A 473 5.45 -6.45 -0.65
CA CYS A 473 6.42 -5.87 0.29
C CYS A 473 6.96 -4.50 -0.13
N GLY A 474 6.75 -4.08 -1.38
CA GLY A 474 7.27 -2.82 -1.92
C GLY A 474 8.77 -2.84 -2.26
N LEU A 475 9.46 -3.97 -2.06
CA LEU A 475 10.89 -4.10 -2.34
C LEU A 475 11.15 -4.33 -3.83
N ASN A 476 12.22 -3.71 -4.35
CA ASN A 476 12.74 -3.91 -5.71
C ASN A 476 13.52 -5.23 -5.84
N ASN A 477 14.04 -5.52 -7.04
CA ASN A 477 14.76 -6.77 -7.33
C ASN A 477 15.93 -7.01 -6.37
N ARG A 478 16.83 -6.03 -6.22
CA ARG A 478 18.05 -6.18 -5.41
C ARG A 478 17.75 -6.40 -3.92
N MET A 479 16.79 -5.68 -3.35
CA MET A 479 16.42 -5.81 -1.93
C MET A 479 15.79 -7.18 -1.66
N ARG A 480 14.95 -7.68 -2.57
CA ARG A 480 14.41 -9.04 -2.44
C ARG A 480 15.50 -10.10 -2.60
N GLY A 481 16.41 -9.90 -3.55
CA GLY A 481 17.54 -10.79 -3.77
C GLY A 481 18.43 -10.90 -2.53
N ALA A 482 18.69 -9.78 -1.84
CA ALA A 482 19.47 -9.76 -0.61
C ALA A 482 18.86 -10.69 0.45
N ILE A 483 17.55 -10.60 0.70
CA ILE A 483 16.86 -11.47 1.65
C ILE A 483 16.86 -12.93 1.18
N ASN A 484 16.63 -13.18 -0.12
CA ASN A 484 16.57 -14.53 -0.64
C ASN A 484 17.94 -15.25 -0.54
N VAL A 485 19.01 -14.57 -0.95
CA VAL A 485 20.39 -15.11 -0.86
C VAL A 485 20.79 -15.27 0.60
N PHE A 486 20.54 -14.26 1.44
CA PHE A 486 20.84 -14.33 2.86
C PHE A 486 20.17 -15.53 3.54
N GLU A 487 18.87 -15.75 3.30
CA GLU A 487 18.15 -16.83 3.97
C GLU A 487 18.50 -18.21 3.44
N GLN A 488 18.80 -18.32 2.14
CA GLN A 488 19.16 -19.59 1.53
C GLN A 488 20.58 -20.03 1.90
N GLU A 489 21.54 -19.11 1.80
CA GLU A 489 22.95 -19.39 2.01
C GLU A 489 23.33 -19.34 3.49
N CYS A 490 22.87 -18.34 4.24
CA CYS A 490 23.27 -18.12 5.63
C CYS A 490 22.35 -18.80 6.66
N ARG A 491 21.11 -19.15 6.28
CA ARG A 491 20.10 -19.83 7.12
C ARG A 491 20.01 -19.25 8.55
N PRO A 492 19.77 -17.93 8.69
CA PRO A 492 19.78 -17.28 9.99
C PRO A 492 18.71 -17.85 10.92
N GLY A 493 19.08 -18.02 12.20
CA GLY A 493 18.11 -18.32 13.25
C GLY A 493 17.19 -17.12 13.52
N PRO A 494 15.99 -17.35 14.11
CA PRO A 494 15.03 -16.27 14.39
C PRO A 494 15.52 -15.26 15.45
N GLN A 495 16.60 -15.57 16.17
CA GLN A 495 17.23 -14.70 17.17
C GLN A 495 18.65 -14.28 16.75
N ALA A 496 18.99 -14.38 15.47
CA ALA A 496 20.30 -13.99 14.98
C ALA A 496 20.57 -12.51 15.24
N ASP A 497 21.78 -12.21 15.72
CA ASP A 497 22.28 -10.85 15.84
C ASP A 497 22.85 -10.42 14.49
N ILE A 498 22.25 -9.39 13.90
CA ILE A 498 22.58 -8.95 12.54
C ILE A 498 22.96 -7.47 12.59
N TYR A 499 24.16 -7.14 12.14
CA TYR A 499 24.53 -5.76 11.85
C TYR A 499 24.26 -5.45 10.38
N ILE A 500 23.63 -4.30 10.10
CA ILE A 500 23.44 -3.79 8.76
C ILE A 500 23.88 -2.34 8.66
N THR A 501 24.62 -1.99 7.60
CA THR A 501 25.16 -0.63 7.38
C THR A 501 24.11 0.36 6.85
N GLU A 502 22.85 0.17 7.22
CA GLU A 502 21.70 0.97 6.80
C GLU A 502 20.62 0.91 7.88
N GLN A 503 20.05 2.06 8.27
CA GLN A 503 18.96 2.14 9.24
C GLN A 503 17.75 2.93 8.73
N ALA A 504 17.97 3.90 7.83
CA ALA A 504 16.98 4.89 7.42
C ALA A 504 16.01 4.41 6.33
N THR A 505 16.05 3.12 5.94
CA THR A 505 15.25 2.60 4.81
C THR A 505 14.12 1.67 5.24
N GLY A 506 13.18 1.46 4.31
CA GLY A 506 12.15 0.43 4.44
C GLY A 506 12.70 -1.01 4.46
N PHE A 507 13.91 -1.23 3.95
CA PHE A 507 14.58 -2.53 3.94
C PHE A 507 15.01 -2.93 5.35
N HIS A 508 15.71 -2.04 6.08
CA HIS A 508 16.05 -2.26 7.48
C HIS A 508 14.80 -2.48 8.35
N ALA A 509 13.73 -1.68 8.15
CA ALA A 509 12.48 -1.84 8.90
C ALA A 509 11.82 -3.23 8.70
N LEU A 510 11.89 -3.76 7.48
CA LEU A 510 11.40 -5.10 7.17
C LEU A 510 12.29 -6.18 7.77
N LEU A 511 13.61 -6.04 7.65
CA LEU A 511 14.57 -7.01 8.19
C LEU A 511 14.46 -7.11 9.72
N ARG A 512 14.32 -5.98 10.42
CA ARG A 512 14.11 -5.93 11.87
C ARG A 512 12.79 -6.57 12.33
N LYS A 513 11.75 -6.52 11.49
CA LYS A 513 10.49 -7.23 11.77
C LYS A 513 10.69 -8.75 11.69
N ARG A 514 11.60 -9.22 10.84
CA ARG A 514 11.88 -10.64 10.63
C ARG A 514 12.89 -11.20 11.63
N TYR A 515 13.91 -10.42 11.96
CA TYR A 515 14.97 -10.76 12.90
C TYR A 515 15.07 -9.64 13.95
N PRO A 516 14.52 -9.83 15.16
CA PRO A 516 14.51 -8.81 16.19
C PRO A 516 15.89 -8.31 16.65
N GLY A 517 16.94 -9.13 16.45
CA GLY A 517 18.34 -8.82 16.75
C GLY A 517 19.06 -7.93 15.72
N VAL A 518 18.33 -7.39 14.73
CA VAL A 518 18.92 -6.47 13.73
C VAL A 518 19.25 -5.12 14.37
N ILE A 519 20.49 -4.69 14.18
CA ILE A 519 20.99 -3.35 14.49
C ILE A 519 21.45 -2.70 13.19
N GLY A 520 20.83 -1.57 12.84
CA GLY A 520 21.25 -0.71 11.72
C GLY A 520 22.06 0.50 12.19
N SER A 521 22.82 1.11 11.29
CA SER A 521 23.44 2.43 11.49
C SER A 521 23.54 3.22 10.18
N GLU A 522 23.83 4.51 10.31
CA GLU A 522 24.19 5.43 9.22
C GLU A 522 25.48 6.18 9.57
N PHE A 523 26.15 6.77 8.58
CA PHE A 523 27.21 7.74 8.82
C PHE A 523 26.62 9.16 8.93
N LEU A 524 26.47 9.67 10.14
CA LEU A 524 25.87 10.99 10.44
C LEU A 524 26.90 12.12 10.54
N GLY A 525 28.19 11.83 10.34
CA GLY A 525 29.30 12.77 10.47
C GLY A 525 30.23 12.45 11.63
N SER A 526 31.48 12.89 11.51
CA SER A 526 32.56 12.68 12.50
C SER A 526 32.51 13.63 13.70
N ASP A 527 31.63 14.63 13.65
CA ASP A 527 31.34 15.53 14.77
C ASP A 527 30.49 14.85 15.85
N ARG A 528 29.93 13.67 15.56
CA ARG A 528 29.11 12.88 16.48
C ARG A 528 29.87 11.66 16.98
N PRO A 529 29.76 11.30 18.27
CA PRO A 529 30.40 10.09 18.79
C PRO A 529 29.90 8.82 18.07
N TRP A 530 30.81 7.89 17.78
CA TRP A 530 30.44 6.57 17.26
C TRP A 530 29.60 5.79 18.26
N GLY A 531 28.57 5.11 17.76
CA GLY A 531 27.59 4.40 18.57
C GLY A 531 26.57 5.30 19.27
N SER A 532 26.65 6.62 19.12
CA SER A 532 25.59 7.52 19.57
C SER A 532 24.34 7.38 18.70
N VAL A 533 23.19 7.74 19.27
CA VAL A 533 21.90 7.71 18.58
C VAL A 533 21.37 9.14 18.54
N ASP A 534 20.99 9.59 17.36
CA ASP A 534 20.41 10.92 17.19
C ASP A 534 18.95 10.98 17.69
N ASP A 535 18.36 12.17 17.61
CA ASP A 535 16.98 12.46 17.99
C ASP A 535 15.93 11.72 17.13
N ARG A 536 16.32 11.23 15.94
CA ARG A 536 15.49 10.39 15.07
C ARG A 536 15.61 8.91 15.41
N GLY A 537 16.46 8.54 16.36
CA GLY A 537 16.74 7.16 16.72
C GLY A 537 17.73 6.46 15.78
N ILE A 538 18.45 7.21 14.93
CA ILE A 538 19.44 6.68 13.99
C ILE A 538 20.80 6.61 14.68
N ARG A 539 21.43 5.43 14.62
CA ARG A 539 22.75 5.17 15.17
C ARG A 539 23.83 5.70 14.24
N ASN A 540 24.75 6.50 14.76
CA ASN A 540 25.92 6.97 14.04
C ASN A 540 27.06 5.95 14.14
N GLU A 541 27.58 5.48 13.02
CA GLU A 541 28.80 4.65 12.97
C GLU A 541 29.70 5.08 11.82
N ASP A 542 31.01 4.94 12.04
CA ASP A 542 31.99 4.86 10.97
C ASP A 542 32.30 3.39 10.76
N VAL A 543 32.02 2.86 9.56
CA VAL A 543 32.24 1.45 9.27
C VAL A 543 33.72 1.06 9.28
N THR A 544 34.64 2.02 9.22
CA THR A 544 36.09 1.79 9.39
C THR A 544 36.51 1.71 10.87
N HIS A 545 35.62 2.11 11.79
CA HIS A 545 35.85 2.13 13.24
C HIS A 545 34.53 1.93 14.01
N LEU A 546 33.97 0.72 13.92
CA LEU A 546 32.69 0.39 14.54
C LEU A 546 32.79 0.42 16.06
N SER A 547 31.83 1.07 16.72
CA SER A 547 31.82 1.15 18.19
C SER A 547 31.43 -0.17 18.91
N PHE A 548 31.13 -1.22 18.14
CA PHE A 548 30.80 -2.54 18.68
C PHE A 548 32.03 -3.28 19.19
N ALA A 549 31.82 -4.15 20.19
CA ALA A 549 32.86 -5.06 20.66
C ALA A 549 33.16 -6.13 19.60
N ASP A 550 34.31 -6.79 19.74
CA ASP A 550 34.65 -7.98 18.95
C ASP A 550 33.56 -9.05 19.14
N ASP A 551 33.32 -9.86 18.10
CA ASP A 551 32.41 -11.01 18.16
C ASP A 551 30.97 -10.66 18.60
N SER A 552 30.48 -9.49 18.20
CA SER A 552 29.15 -8.97 18.55
C SER A 552 28.00 -9.53 17.69
N PHE A 553 28.26 -10.00 16.47
CA PHE A 553 27.20 -10.36 15.51
C PHE A 553 27.40 -11.72 14.86
N ASP A 554 26.30 -12.39 14.53
CA ASP A 554 26.31 -13.60 13.70
C ASP A 554 26.48 -13.25 12.22
N TYR A 555 25.92 -12.11 11.80
CA TYR A 555 25.92 -11.67 10.41
C TYR A 555 26.18 -10.17 10.26
N VAL A 556 26.92 -9.80 9.20
CA VAL A 556 27.11 -8.43 8.76
C VAL A 556 26.58 -8.30 7.34
N LEU A 557 25.67 -7.34 7.14
CA LEU A 557 25.06 -7.03 5.85
C LEU A 557 25.45 -5.61 5.42
N SER A 558 25.96 -5.45 4.20
CA SER A 558 26.37 -4.11 3.70
C SER A 558 26.03 -3.95 2.22
N PHE A 559 25.12 -3.05 1.88
CA PHE A 559 24.62 -2.95 0.50
C PHE A 559 24.90 -1.58 -0.12
N ASP A 560 25.81 -1.55 -1.09
CA ASP A 560 26.17 -0.36 -1.86
C ASP A 560 26.66 0.80 -0.94
N VAL A 561 27.53 0.45 0.03
CA VAL A 561 28.16 1.39 0.99
C VAL A 561 29.66 1.51 0.80
N LEU A 562 30.37 0.42 0.50
CA LEU A 562 31.85 0.39 0.51
C LEU A 562 32.48 1.27 -0.57
N GLU A 563 31.78 1.53 -1.68
CA GLU A 563 32.24 2.46 -2.71
C GLU A 563 32.38 3.89 -2.19
N HIS A 564 31.69 4.22 -1.10
CA HIS A 564 31.68 5.52 -0.46
C HIS A 564 32.67 5.63 0.70
N VAL A 565 33.33 4.53 1.06
CA VAL A 565 34.27 4.45 2.17
C VAL A 565 35.68 4.62 1.63
N PRO A 566 36.40 5.73 1.93
CA PRO A 566 37.74 5.97 1.40
C PRO A 566 38.73 4.84 1.73
N ASP A 567 38.62 4.25 2.91
CA ASP A 567 39.41 3.10 3.36
C ASP A 567 38.53 1.85 3.51
N TYR A 568 38.03 1.33 2.39
CA TYR A 568 37.19 0.12 2.41
C TYR A 568 37.91 -1.11 3.00
N PRO A 569 39.25 -1.30 2.90
CA PRO A 569 39.93 -2.40 3.61
C PRO A 569 39.78 -2.32 5.12
N ALA A 570 39.87 -1.11 5.71
CA ALA A 570 39.60 -0.94 7.14
C ALA A 570 38.16 -1.31 7.49
N ALA A 571 37.18 -0.95 6.65
CA ALA A 571 35.79 -1.36 6.87
C ALA A 571 35.60 -2.90 6.79
N LEU A 572 36.24 -3.56 5.84
CA LEU A 572 36.23 -5.03 5.76
C LEU A 572 36.86 -5.67 7.01
N ALA A 573 37.94 -5.08 7.54
CA ALA A 573 38.58 -5.55 8.77
C ALA A 573 37.65 -5.39 9.99
N GLU A 574 36.92 -4.28 10.09
CA GLU A 574 35.91 -4.07 11.13
C GLU A 574 34.75 -5.05 11.01
N PHE A 575 34.24 -5.30 9.81
CA PHE A 575 33.21 -6.32 9.59
C PHE A 575 33.69 -7.70 10.04
N HIS A 576 34.94 -8.06 9.74
CA HIS A 576 35.53 -9.30 10.22
C HIS A 576 35.67 -9.32 11.76
N ARG A 577 36.10 -8.22 12.37
CA ARG A 577 36.29 -8.09 13.82
C ARG A 577 34.99 -8.32 14.60
N VAL A 578 33.89 -7.66 14.17
CA VAL A 578 32.61 -7.70 14.90
C VAL A 578 31.81 -8.98 14.66
N LEU A 579 32.14 -9.78 13.64
CA LEU A 579 31.54 -11.09 13.44
C LEU A 579 32.04 -12.09 14.48
N ARG A 580 31.19 -13.00 14.96
CA ARG A 580 31.59 -14.16 15.77
C ARG A 580 32.30 -15.21 14.92
N SER A 581 33.02 -16.13 15.56
CA SER A 581 33.50 -17.36 14.89
C SER A 581 32.34 -18.08 14.20
N GLY A 582 32.50 -18.42 12.93
CA GLY A 582 31.45 -18.96 12.05
C GLY A 582 30.46 -17.92 11.50
N GLY A 583 30.59 -16.66 11.89
CA GLY A 583 29.75 -15.55 11.40
C GLY A 583 30.00 -15.24 9.92
N ARG A 584 29.01 -14.66 9.25
CA ARG A 584 29.06 -14.47 7.78
C ARG A 584 28.82 -13.04 7.34
N LEU A 585 29.56 -12.64 6.31
CA LEU A 585 29.42 -11.38 5.59
C LEU A 585 28.57 -11.60 4.34
N LEU A 586 27.63 -10.69 4.08
CA LEU A 586 26.93 -10.56 2.80
C LEU A 586 26.95 -9.09 2.38
N LEU A 587 27.51 -8.78 1.21
CA LEU A 587 27.58 -7.40 0.74
C LEU A 587 27.32 -7.23 -0.75
N SER A 588 26.89 -6.04 -1.17
CA SER A 588 26.87 -5.61 -2.57
C SER A 588 27.67 -4.33 -2.74
N VAL A 589 28.25 -4.18 -3.93
CA VAL A 589 28.94 -2.96 -4.38
C VAL A 589 28.75 -2.79 -5.89
N PRO A 590 28.92 -1.58 -6.43
CA PRO A 590 29.12 -1.38 -7.86
C PRO A 590 30.31 -2.20 -8.35
N PHE A 591 30.03 -3.28 -9.07
CA PHE A 591 31.01 -4.27 -9.49
C PHE A 591 31.17 -4.32 -11.00
N ARG A 592 32.42 -4.47 -11.45
CA ARG A 592 32.80 -4.59 -12.86
C ARG A 592 33.24 -6.03 -13.12
N PRO A 593 32.32 -6.92 -13.52
CA PRO A 593 32.61 -8.35 -13.60
C PRO A 593 33.67 -8.73 -14.64
N ASN A 594 33.93 -7.87 -15.62
CA ASN A 594 34.98 -8.05 -16.61
C ASN A 594 36.31 -7.38 -16.24
N ALA A 595 36.41 -6.73 -15.08
CA ALA A 595 37.61 -6.03 -14.63
C ALA A 595 38.33 -6.83 -13.54
N PRO A 596 39.61 -7.22 -13.74
CA PRO A 596 40.39 -7.87 -12.69
C PRO A 596 40.66 -6.92 -11.52
N GLU A 597 40.87 -5.64 -11.80
CA GLU A 597 41.27 -4.63 -10.82
C GLU A 597 40.14 -3.65 -10.51
N THR A 598 40.05 -3.25 -9.24
CA THR A 598 39.23 -2.14 -8.76
C THR A 598 39.72 -0.82 -9.34
N LEU A 599 38.81 -0.06 -9.94
CA LEU A 599 39.07 1.31 -10.39
C LEU A 599 38.95 2.25 -9.19
N ILE A 600 40.04 2.96 -8.89
CA ILE A 600 40.06 4.02 -7.87
C ILE A 600 39.73 5.34 -8.55
N ARG A 601 38.66 5.99 -8.12
CA ARG A 601 38.11 7.22 -8.71
C ARG A 601 38.54 8.46 -7.97
N ALA A 602 38.68 8.36 -6.66
CA ALA A 602 39.10 9.45 -5.80
C ALA A 602 39.91 8.92 -4.62
N ARG A 603 40.70 9.79 -3.99
CA ARG A 603 41.46 9.50 -2.76
C ARG A 603 41.44 10.70 -1.84
N ILE A 604 41.58 10.46 -0.55
CA ILE A 604 41.80 11.53 0.43
C ILE A 604 43.32 11.72 0.57
N LEU A 605 43.78 12.96 0.38
CA LEU A 605 45.18 13.36 0.56
C LEU A 605 45.50 13.57 2.05
N GLU A 606 46.79 13.66 2.39
CA GLU A 606 47.24 13.85 3.78
C GLU A 606 46.67 15.11 4.44
N ASP A 607 46.35 16.14 3.66
CA ASP A 607 45.75 17.40 4.14
C ASP A 607 44.21 17.32 4.28
N GLY A 608 43.61 16.16 4.01
CA GLY A 608 42.17 15.92 4.06
C GLY A 608 41.41 16.36 2.81
N SER A 609 42.09 16.93 1.81
CA SER A 609 41.45 17.26 0.54
C SER A 609 41.22 16.02 -0.33
N ILE A 610 40.22 16.08 -1.21
CA ILE A 610 39.87 14.98 -2.11
C ILE A 610 40.57 15.20 -3.45
N GLU A 611 41.43 14.25 -3.83
CA GLU A 611 41.98 14.15 -5.17
C GLU A 611 41.05 13.29 -6.03
N HIS A 612 40.53 13.86 -7.13
CA HIS A 612 39.74 13.14 -8.11
C HIS A 612 40.66 12.59 -9.22
N LEU A 613 40.77 11.26 -9.31
CA LEU A 613 41.57 10.54 -10.31
C LEU A 613 40.78 10.30 -11.61
N THR A 614 39.46 10.31 -11.51
CA THR A 614 38.51 10.27 -12.62
C THR A 614 37.44 11.34 -12.43
N GLU A 615 36.56 11.53 -13.40
CA GLU A 615 35.37 12.39 -13.23
C GLU A 615 34.62 12.02 -11.94
N PRO A 616 34.30 13.00 -11.07
CA PRO A 616 33.57 12.75 -9.83
C PRO A 616 32.21 12.11 -10.10
N GLU A 617 31.85 11.11 -9.30
CA GLU A 617 30.57 10.40 -9.41
C GLU A 617 29.93 10.34 -8.04
N TYR A 618 28.66 10.76 -7.95
CA TYR A 618 27.91 10.84 -6.70
C TYR A 618 26.68 9.95 -6.79
N HIS A 619 26.51 9.03 -5.83
CA HIS A 619 25.31 8.20 -5.71
C HIS A 619 24.30 8.87 -4.78
N GLY A 620 23.01 8.55 -4.94
CA GLY A 620 21.96 9.10 -4.09
C GLY A 620 22.11 8.66 -2.63
N ASP A 621 21.83 9.57 -1.70
CA ASP A 621 21.90 9.33 -0.26
C ASP A 621 20.63 9.84 0.43
N PRO A 622 19.92 9.01 1.23
CA PRO A 622 18.77 9.44 2.03
C PRO A 622 19.05 10.60 2.99
N LEU A 623 20.31 10.81 3.40
CA LEU A 623 20.73 11.82 4.36
C LEU A 623 21.36 13.06 3.73
N ARG A 624 21.92 12.94 2.52
CA ARG A 624 22.63 14.02 1.82
C ARG A 624 21.98 14.29 0.45
N PRO A 625 21.30 15.44 0.26
CA PRO A 625 20.65 15.78 -1.00
C PRO A 625 21.60 15.84 -2.21
N ASP A 626 22.86 16.19 -1.99
CA ASP A 626 23.90 16.29 -3.02
C ASP A 626 24.54 14.94 -3.37
N GLY A 627 24.14 13.86 -2.69
CA GLY A 627 24.66 12.51 -2.88
C GLY A 627 25.98 12.24 -2.15
N CYS A 628 26.52 11.04 -2.35
CA CYS A 628 27.75 10.57 -1.75
C CYS A 628 28.78 10.21 -2.84
N LEU A 629 30.00 10.73 -2.71
CA LEU A 629 31.08 10.49 -3.67
C LEU A 629 31.45 9.00 -3.70
N ALA A 630 31.56 8.43 -4.90
CA ALA A 630 32.09 7.09 -5.12
C ALA A 630 33.61 7.14 -5.30
N PHE A 631 34.34 6.51 -4.38
CA PHE A 631 35.78 6.34 -4.41
C PHE A 631 36.21 5.15 -5.27
N TYR A 632 35.34 4.14 -5.44
CA TYR A 632 35.69 2.86 -6.05
C TYR A 632 34.61 2.33 -6.99
N HIS A 633 35.01 1.79 -8.14
CA HIS A 633 34.24 0.77 -8.87
C HIS A 633 35.00 -0.55 -8.79
N PHE A 634 34.43 -1.53 -8.11
CA PHE A 634 35.16 -2.73 -7.70
C PHE A 634 35.38 -3.71 -8.85
N GLY A 635 36.56 -4.32 -8.89
CA GLY A 635 36.91 -5.46 -9.76
C GLY A 635 37.19 -6.70 -8.92
N TRP A 636 37.62 -7.79 -9.55
CA TRP A 636 37.81 -9.09 -8.90
C TRP A 636 38.81 -9.10 -7.73
N ASN A 637 39.78 -8.17 -7.71
CA ASN A 637 40.68 -7.98 -6.58
C ASN A 637 39.96 -7.61 -5.26
N LEU A 638 38.66 -7.28 -5.27
CA LEU A 638 37.84 -7.18 -4.07
C LEU A 638 37.76 -8.51 -3.30
N ILE A 639 37.66 -9.65 -4.01
CA ILE A 639 37.67 -10.97 -3.38
C ILE A 639 38.98 -11.19 -2.61
N ASP A 640 40.10 -10.73 -3.18
CA ASP A 640 41.40 -10.81 -2.55
C ASP A 640 41.51 -9.88 -1.34
N ALA A 641 40.90 -8.68 -1.40
CA ALA A 641 40.81 -7.79 -0.25
C ALA A 641 39.99 -8.39 0.90
N ILE A 642 38.83 -9.00 0.60
CA ILE A 642 38.01 -9.72 1.57
C ILE A 642 38.81 -10.88 2.18
N ARG A 643 39.56 -11.64 1.36
CA ARG A 643 40.44 -12.71 1.84
C ARG A 643 41.56 -12.16 2.74
N GLY A 644 42.16 -11.04 2.34
CA GLY A 644 43.31 -10.42 3.01
C GLY A 644 43.03 -9.96 4.43
N VAL A 645 41.78 -9.63 4.77
CA VAL A 645 41.37 -9.24 6.13
C VAL A 645 40.98 -10.43 7.03
N GLY A 646 40.96 -11.66 6.50
CA GLY A 646 40.75 -12.89 7.29
C GLY A 646 39.51 -13.72 6.94
N PHE A 647 38.66 -13.26 6.01
CA PHE A 647 37.51 -14.06 5.60
C PHE A 647 37.92 -15.32 4.84
N SER A 648 37.31 -16.44 5.21
CA SER A 648 37.44 -17.73 4.54
C SER A 648 36.43 -17.88 3.41
N ASN A 649 36.85 -18.54 2.33
CA ASN A 649 36.04 -18.85 1.14
C ASN A 649 35.28 -17.64 0.53
N PRO A 650 35.92 -16.48 0.32
CA PRO A 650 35.23 -15.35 -0.27
C PRO A 650 34.85 -15.65 -1.73
N SER A 651 33.62 -15.32 -2.08
CA SER A 651 33.07 -15.56 -3.41
C SER A 651 32.01 -14.51 -3.78
N CYS A 652 31.77 -14.38 -5.08
CA CYS A 652 30.64 -13.64 -5.63
C CYS A 652 29.53 -14.64 -6.02
N ALA A 653 28.39 -14.53 -5.35
CA ALA A 653 27.20 -15.35 -5.55
C ALA A 653 26.30 -14.71 -6.60
N PHE A 654 26.30 -15.26 -7.82
CA PHE A 654 25.43 -14.86 -8.92
C PHE A 654 24.11 -15.61 -8.86
N TYR A 655 22.99 -14.92 -9.07
CA TYR A 655 21.66 -15.51 -9.02
C TYR A 655 20.76 -14.98 -10.12
N ALA A 656 19.84 -15.84 -10.56
CA ALA A 656 18.75 -15.49 -11.45
C ALA A 656 17.60 -16.47 -11.26
N SER A 657 16.37 -16.00 -11.41
CA SER A 657 15.18 -16.86 -11.40
C SER A 657 13.98 -16.09 -11.93
N VAL A 658 13.47 -16.50 -13.09
CA VAL A 658 12.20 -15.98 -13.60
C VAL A 658 11.07 -16.25 -12.60
N GLU A 659 11.05 -17.45 -12.02
CA GLU A 659 10.01 -17.86 -11.07
C GLU A 659 10.00 -17.00 -9.80
N LEU A 660 11.16 -16.57 -9.31
CA LEU A 660 11.28 -15.66 -8.15
C LEU A 660 11.32 -14.18 -8.53
N GLY A 661 11.19 -13.86 -9.82
CA GLY A 661 11.25 -12.51 -10.36
C GLY A 661 12.60 -11.84 -10.18
N HIS A 662 13.69 -12.59 -10.29
CA HIS A 662 15.07 -12.11 -10.33
C HIS A 662 15.59 -12.21 -11.77
N LEU A 663 15.40 -11.12 -12.52
CA LEU A 663 15.89 -10.98 -13.90
C LEU A 663 17.03 -9.96 -13.97
N GLY A 664 17.63 -9.88 -15.15
CA GLY A 664 18.73 -9.00 -15.49
C GLY A 664 20.08 -9.72 -15.42
N PRO A 665 21.06 -9.25 -16.19
CA PRO A 665 22.40 -9.80 -16.15
C PRO A 665 22.97 -9.67 -14.73
N ALA A 666 23.65 -10.74 -14.29
CA ALA A 666 24.55 -10.77 -13.15
C ALA A 666 24.00 -10.13 -11.84
N GLN A 667 22.79 -10.49 -11.39
CA GLN A 667 22.42 -10.16 -10.01
C GLN A 667 23.36 -10.89 -9.05
N MET A 668 23.96 -10.17 -8.09
CA MET A 668 25.07 -10.73 -7.31
C MET A 668 25.21 -10.17 -5.90
N PHE A 669 25.83 -10.95 -5.03
CA PHE A 669 26.32 -10.53 -3.72
C PHE A 669 27.68 -11.18 -3.41
N PHE A 670 28.53 -10.46 -2.70
CA PHE A 670 29.79 -10.99 -2.18
C PHE A 670 29.56 -11.61 -0.80
N MET A 671 30.22 -12.73 -0.56
CA MET A 671 30.09 -13.49 0.67
C MET A 671 31.46 -13.87 1.21
N GLY A 672 31.54 -14.02 2.54
CA GLY A 672 32.72 -14.54 3.24
C GLY A 672 32.34 -15.01 4.63
N SER A 673 33.12 -15.93 5.22
CA SER A 673 32.88 -16.44 6.58
C SER A 673 34.07 -16.14 7.48
N LYS A 674 33.83 -15.80 8.75
CA LYS A 674 34.87 -15.73 9.77
C LYS A 674 35.20 -17.17 10.17
N GLU A 675 36.35 -17.66 9.69
CA GLU A 675 36.84 -19.05 9.83
C GLU A 675 36.09 -20.09 8.97
N GLU A 676 36.74 -21.23 8.70
CA GLU A 676 36.13 -22.35 7.98
C GLU A 676 35.17 -23.12 8.90
N GLU A 677 33.93 -23.32 8.45
CA GLU A 677 33.08 -24.38 9.01
C GLU A 677 33.73 -25.74 8.72
N PRO A 678 33.92 -26.64 9.70
CA PRO A 678 34.25 -28.02 9.39
C PRO A 678 33.11 -28.57 8.53
N LEU A 679 33.44 -28.98 7.30
CA LEU A 679 32.55 -29.60 6.32
C LEU A 679 31.60 -30.60 7.00
N LEU A 680 30.37 -30.17 7.31
CA LEU A 680 29.27 -31.09 7.54
C LEU A 680 28.92 -31.68 6.18
N ALA A 681 29.48 -32.86 5.92
CA ALA A 681 29.23 -33.66 4.74
C ALA A 681 27.73 -33.65 4.40
N ALA A 682 27.42 -33.19 3.19
CA ALA A 682 26.09 -33.14 2.63
C ALA A 682 25.37 -34.50 2.80
N ALA A 683 24.29 -34.51 3.58
CA ALA A 683 23.28 -35.54 3.46
C ALA A 683 22.51 -35.30 2.15
N ARG A 684 23.06 -35.83 1.05
CA ARG A 684 22.29 -36.16 -0.15
C ARG A 684 21.43 -37.39 0.17
N THR A 685 20.16 -37.18 0.50
CA THR A 685 19.07 -38.15 0.28
C THR A 685 17.77 -37.40 0.10
#